data_AF-A0A8J3A4H3-F1
#
_entry.id   AF-A0A8J3A4H3-F1
#
_cell.length_a   1.000
_cell.length_b   1.000
_cell.length_c   1.000
_cell.angle_alpha   90.00
_cell.angle_beta   90.00
_cell.angle_gamma   90.00
#
_symmetry.space_group_name_H-M   'P 1'
#
loop_
_entity.id
_entity.type
_entity.pdbx_description
1 polymer ?
#
loop_
_entity_poly.entity_id
_entity_poly.type
_entity_poly.pdbx_seq_one_letter_code
_entity_poly.pdbx_strand_id
1 'polypeptide(L)'
;MVGNGSLAMALDITGLQTFRDEYSAFSPLMTQAQWAWHSFPNPEGYTLEDTYRPIEAHGETYQYPYFNDWAVADENPAIAYMRRNPHRISLGRLSFVTANGEGVAPLDFSEVGNTSQTLDLWHGQADSSFEIDGQPVSVTTSAHRNRDMVLVEITSPLVASGDLGVEIAFPYVSQSLQPDPAEWNADDSHQTALEMAGDNTALFRRSLDEMTYVARATYDDGSTLRETGAHRYVLQAEGETDTLRLLLEYAPEESALETAIEFDTANRGAAQSWAAYWQQGGMVDFSGSTDPRAEELERRVVLSQYLTGVNTGGDFIPQEEGLYSNSWNGKFHHEMHGWHVAHFLLWNRDQQVAASLDWYNRTLDKAQARAEHYGRDGAWWPKMTADDAVESPSTINPFIMWQQPHPIYLAELAWRNDQSADLLEQYSEVVFETADLLATFLVWDDEKGAYVLGPPVIPVQEAYDAGTTVNPTFEVAYFAWGLETAQVWRERLGMERNAEWDEVLEGLSPLPTADGLYLPVDDMPDFWADAMRPQCAGGQGTVGGVDAAGDDPADHDCLNRDHPSFLMATGLIPGGERVDDDMMRRTMMVMDEHWDFRQTWGWDFPMMAMTAARLGETEKALDYLMMDAANNQYGLTGMTPRYHLGDDGYVKNADTYFPSNGSLLAAVALMVAGWDGAEAETPGFPDDGSWVIRYEDITPLP
;
A
#
# COMPACT_ATOMS: atom_id res chain seq x y z
N MET A 1 -0.11 3.75 15.98
CA MET A 1 -1.37 4.11 15.29
C MET A 1 -2.43 3.07 15.59
N VAL A 2 -3.70 3.47 15.57
CA VAL A 2 -4.86 2.58 15.66
C VAL A 2 -5.75 2.80 14.44
N GLY A 3 -6.52 1.78 14.04
CA GLY A 3 -7.42 1.89 12.90
C GLY A 3 -8.20 0.60 12.68
N ASN A 4 -8.96 0.57 11.59
CA ASN A 4 -9.89 -0.51 11.29
C ASN A 4 -9.84 -1.00 9.82
N GLY A 5 -8.90 -0.48 9.01
CA GLY A 5 -8.80 -0.70 7.56
C GLY A 5 -9.39 0.48 6.76
N SER A 6 -10.53 1.02 7.18
CA SER A 6 -11.20 2.15 6.52
C SER A 6 -10.83 3.52 7.08
N LEU A 7 -10.49 3.60 8.37
CA LEU A 7 -10.01 4.76 9.12
C LEU A 7 -8.76 4.38 9.92
N ALA A 8 -7.77 5.28 9.96
CA ALA A 8 -6.67 5.20 10.92
C ALA A 8 -6.31 6.57 11.53
N MET A 9 -5.79 6.52 12.76
CA MET A 9 -5.26 7.66 13.49
C MET A 9 -3.82 7.39 13.94
N ALA A 10 -2.88 8.19 13.45
CA ALA A 10 -1.51 8.23 13.94
C ALA A 10 -1.47 8.87 15.34
N LEU A 11 -0.62 8.36 16.23
CA LEU A 11 -0.57 8.74 17.64
C LEU A 11 0.85 9.15 18.02
N ASP A 12 0.98 10.17 18.84
CA ASP A 12 2.21 10.46 19.59
C ASP A 12 2.22 9.71 20.94
N ILE A 13 3.24 9.99 21.77
CA ILE A 13 3.41 9.34 23.08
C ILE A 13 2.25 9.54 24.06
N THR A 14 1.44 10.59 23.89
CA THR A 14 0.27 10.87 24.73
C THR A 14 -0.93 9.97 24.42
N GLY A 15 -0.88 9.23 23.31
CA GLY A 15 -2.00 8.43 22.82
C GLY A 15 -3.00 9.22 21.98
N LEU A 16 -2.71 10.50 21.70
CA LEU A 16 -3.45 11.41 20.82
C LEU A 16 -2.51 12.02 19.75
N GLN A 17 -2.85 13.17 19.19
CA GLN A 17 -2.07 13.94 18.20
C GLN A 17 -1.69 15.31 18.78
N THR A 18 -1.13 15.33 19.98
CA THR A 18 -0.83 16.52 20.77
C THR A 18 0.40 17.27 20.26
N PHE A 19 1.49 16.55 19.98
CA PHE A 19 2.83 17.08 19.72
C PHE A 19 3.21 17.02 18.24
N ARG A 20 2.46 17.71 17.40
CA ARG A 20 2.69 17.68 15.94
C ARG A 20 4.09 18.17 15.58
N ASP A 21 4.54 19.28 16.14
CA ASP A 21 5.78 19.93 15.71
C ASP A 21 7.02 19.09 16.09
N GLU A 22 6.92 18.29 17.16
CA GLU A 22 7.96 17.36 17.60
C GLU A 22 8.01 16.07 16.77
N TYR A 23 6.85 15.63 16.26
CA TYR A 23 6.72 14.35 15.55
C TYR A 23 6.70 14.47 14.03
N SER A 24 6.28 15.61 13.46
CA SER A 24 6.00 15.74 12.02
C SER A 24 7.19 15.49 11.11
N ALA A 25 8.43 15.57 11.64
CA ALA A 25 9.64 15.22 10.91
C ALA A 25 9.81 13.70 10.68
N PHE A 26 9.08 12.86 11.43
CA PHE A 26 9.20 11.39 11.42
C PHE A 26 7.85 10.65 11.30
N SER A 27 6.75 11.33 11.58
CA SER A 27 5.40 10.78 11.57
C SER A 27 4.40 11.90 11.36
N PRO A 28 3.73 11.99 10.21
CA PRO A 28 2.62 12.92 10.07
C PRO A 28 1.49 12.44 11.00
N LEU A 29 1.14 13.26 11.99
CA LEU A 29 0.09 12.95 12.97
C LEU A 29 -1.29 13.19 12.33
N MET A 30 -1.69 12.28 11.44
CA MET A 30 -2.90 12.37 10.63
C MET A 30 -4.02 11.44 11.11
N THR A 31 -5.25 11.83 10.77
CA THR A 31 -6.44 10.98 10.83
C THR A 31 -6.98 10.87 9.41
N GLN A 32 -6.91 9.68 8.79
CA GLN A 32 -7.34 9.47 7.41
C GLN A 32 -8.46 8.43 7.34
N ALA A 33 -9.40 8.64 6.41
CA ALA A 33 -10.36 7.62 5.98
C ALA A 33 -10.27 7.39 4.48
N GLN A 34 -10.57 6.18 4.01
CA GLN A 34 -10.43 5.80 2.60
C GLN A 34 -11.36 6.56 1.66
N TRP A 35 -12.54 6.97 2.12
CA TRP A 35 -13.51 7.75 1.33
C TRP A 35 -13.17 9.25 1.26
N ALA A 36 -12.20 9.72 2.03
CA ALA A 36 -11.93 11.15 2.21
C ALA A 36 -11.06 11.73 1.08
N TRP A 37 -11.68 11.94 -0.08
CA TRP A 37 -11.06 12.54 -1.26
C TRP A 37 -11.48 14.00 -1.45
N HIS A 38 -10.48 14.85 -1.74
CA HIS A 38 -10.65 16.26 -2.03
C HIS A 38 -10.01 16.61 -3.37
N SER A 39 -10.56 17.62 -4.05
CA SER A 39 -9.96 18.25 -5.22
C SER A 39 -9.94 19.76 -5.03
N PHE A 40 -8.83 20.40 -5.33
CA PHE A 40 -8.78 21.86 -5.42
C PHE A 40 -9.71 22.35 -6.55
N PRO A 41 -10.23 23.60 -6.46
CA PRO A 41 -11.07 24.17 -7.49
C PRO A 41 -10.37 24.15 -8.86
N ASN A 42 -11.13 23.84 -9.91
CA ASN A 42 -10.65 23.80 -11.30
C ASN A 42 -11.24 24.95 -12.14
N PRO A 43 -10.95 26.23 -11.84
CA PRO A 43 -11.58 27.35 -12.55
C PRO A 43 -11.25 27.40 -14.04
N GLU A 44 -10.10 26.85 -14.43
CA GLU A 44 -9.65 26.77 -15.84
C GLU A 44 -10.18 25.53 -16.58
N GLY A 45 -10.82 24.59 -15.86
CA GLY A 45 -11.42 23.40 -16.44
C GLY A 45 -10.41 22.42 -17.04
N TYR A 46 -9.25 22.23 -16.41
CA TYR A 46 -8.23 21.28 -16.85
C TYR A 46 -8.78 19.85 -16.89
N THR A 47 -8.40 19.14 -17.95
CA THR A 47 -8.75 17.75 -18.23
C THR A 47 -7.49 16.90 -18.42
N LEU A 48 -7.65 15.58 -18.46
CA LEU A 48 -6.50 14.69 -18.68
C LEU A 48 -5.90 14.92 -20.08
N GLU A 49 -6.73 15.22 -21.08
CA GLU A 49 -6.35 15.49 -22.46
C GLU A 49 -5.42 16.69 -22.60
N ASP A 50 -5.51 17.68 -21.70
CA ASP A 50 -4.59 18.84 -21.68
C ASP A 50 -3.15 18.43 -21.34
N THR A 51 -2.97 17.25 -20.74
CA THR A 51 -1.67 16.66 -20.38
C THR A 51 -1.10 15.78 -21.49
N TYR A 52 -1.87 15.52 -22.55
CA TYR A 52 -1.49 14.54 -23.56
C TYR A 52 -0.34 15.00 -24.44
N ARG A 53 0.56 14.07 -24.77
CA ARG A 53 1.68 14.28 -25.68
C ARG A 53 1.76 13.13 -26.69
N PRO A 54 2.16 13.42 -27.94
CA PRO A 54 2.35 12.41 -28.96
C PRO A 54 3.54 11.52 -28.61
N ILE A 55 3.34 10.20 -28.72
CA ILE A 55 4.39 9.18 -28.66
C ILE A 55 4.30 8.34 -29.92
N GLU A 56 5.42 8.19 -30.62
CA GLU A 56 5.52 7.31 -31.79
C GLU A 56 5.87 5.89 -31.33
N ALA A 57 5.07 4.92 -31.76
CA ALA A 57 5.33 3.50 -31.53
C ALA A 57 4.79 2.69 -32.71
N HIS A 58 5.56 1.70 -33.17
CA HIS A 58 5.19 0.83 -34.30
C HIS A 58 4.76 1.58 -35.59
N GLY A 59 5.31 2.77 -35.83
CA GLY A 59 4.95 3.59 -36.99
C GLY A 59 3.60 4.33 -36.87
N GLU A 60 2.96 4.26 -35.70
CA GLU A 60 1.77 5.00 -35.34
C GLU A 60 2.08 6.06 -34.27
N THR A 61 1.18 7.03 -34.08
CA THR A 61 1.30 8.07 -33.05
C THR A 61 0.08 8.05 -32.15
N TYR A 62 0.30 7.86 -30.86
CA TYR A 62 -0.74 7.87 -29.84
C TYR A 62 -0.55 9.04 -28.87
N GLN A 63 -1.62 9.46 -28.22
CA GLN A 63 -1.61 10.56 -27.26
C GLN A 63 -1.65 9.98 -25.83
N TYR A 64 -0.60 10.22 -25.05
CA TYR A 64 -0.52 9.72 -23.66
C TYR A 64 -0.44 10.87 -22.66
N PRO A 65 -1.01 10.73 -21.44
CA PRO A 65 -0.83 11.69 -20.34
C PRO A 65 0.61 11.63 -19.82
N TYR A 66 1.52 12.22 -20.59
CA TYR A 66 2.95 12.05 -20.46
C TYR A 66 3.67 13.40 -20.45
N PHE A 67 4.75 13.46 -19.69
CA PHE A 67 5.75 14.52 -19.80
C PHE A 67 7.14 13.89 -19.66
N ASN A 68 8.14 14.49 -20.31
CA ASN A 68 9.47 13.93 -20.43
C ASN A 68 10.43 14.34 -19.30
N ASP A 69 10.07 15.34 -18.50
CA ASP A 69 10.91 15.88 -17.43
C ASP A 69 10.04 16.40 -16.28
N TRP A 70 10.39 16.06 -15.04
CA TRP A 70 9.70 16.52 -13.84
C TRP A 70 9.68 18.04 -13.70
N ALA A 71 10.68 18.76 -14.26
CA ALA A 71 10.66 20.23 -14.31
C ALA A 71 9.45 20.78 -15.09
N VAL A 72 8.92 20.03 -16.06
CA VAL A 72 7.71 20.41 -16.82
C VAL A 72 6.45 20.27 -15.97
N ALA A 73 6.42 19.33 -15.02
CA ALA A 73 5.25 19.06 -14.21
C ALA A 73 4.86 20.27 -13.34
N ASP A 74 5.85 21.03 -12.85
CA ASP A 74 5.62 22.22 -12.03
C ASP A 74 5.29 23.47 -12.87
N GLU A 75 5.75 23.53 -14.12
CA GLU A 75 5.52 24.68 -15.01
C GLU A 75 4.19 24.58 -15.79
N ASN A 76 3.68 23.37 -16.00
CA ASN A 76 2.42 23.15 -16.72
C ASN A 76 1.24 23.01 -15.75
N PRO A 77 0.32 23.98 -15.69
CA PRO A 77 -0.75 23.99 -14.69
C PRO A 77 -1.76 22.85 -14.87
N ALA A 78 -1.98 22.35 -16.08
CA ALA A 78 -2.83 21.19 -16.32
C ALA A 78 -2.19 19.91 -15.77
N ILE A 79 -0.90 19.69 -16.01
CA ILE A 79 -0.17 18.55 -15.44
C ILE A 79 -0.15 18.65 -13.92
N ALA A 80 0.20 19.81 -13.36
CA ALA A 80 0.23 20.01 -11.91
C ALA A 80 -1.15 19.75 -11.28
N TYR A 81 -2.23 20.22 -11.91
CA TYR A 81 -3.60 20.00 -11.45
C TYR A 81 -3.99 18.51 -11.48
N MET A 82 -3.79 17.84 -12.63
CA MET A 82 -4.17 16.43 -12.81
C MET A 82 -3.34 15.48 -11.93
N ARG A 83 -2.09 15.82 -11.62
CA ARG A 83 -1.28 15.04 -10.66
C ARG A 83 -1.80 15.17 -9.24
N ARG A 84 -2.17 16.39 -8.82
CA ARG A 84 -2.59 16.69 -7.43
C ARG A 84 -4.03 16.29 -7.12
N ASN A 85 -4.91 16.14 -8.12
CA ASN A 85 -6.33 15.95 -7.87
C ASN A 85 -6.89 14.66 -8.49
N PRO A 86 -7.84 13.97 -7.82
CA PRO A 86 -8.16 14.16 -6.40
C PRO A 86 -7.02 13.64 -5.49
N HIS A 87 -7.05 14.01 -4.22
CA HIS A 87 -6.07 13.61 -3.18
C HIS A 87 -6.75 13.30 -1.84
N ARG A 88 -6.04 12.57 -0.97
CA ARG A 88 -6.50 12.28 0.40
C ARG A 88 -6.22 13.43 1.37
N ILE A 89 -7.07 13.58 2.38
CA ILE A 89 -6.98 14.65 3.40
C ILE A 89 -6.82 14.09 4.82
N SER A 90 -6.32 14.93 5.73
CA SER A 90 -6.45 14.69 7.17
C SER A 90 -7.80 15.22 7.66
N LEU A 91 -8.63 14.36 8.25
CA LEU A 91 -10.00 14.67 8.62
C LEU A 91 -10.13 15.60 9.83
N GLY A 92 -9.24 15.48 10.80
CA GLY A 92 -9.32 16.20 12.07
C GLY A 92 -8.26 15.71 13.05
N ARG A 93 -8.12 16.46 14.14
CA ARG A 93 -7.10 16.23 15.16
C ARG A 93 -7.69 16.21 16.57
N LEU A 94 -7.20 15.27 17.37
CA LEU A 94 -7.41 15.23 18.83
C LEU A 94 -6.10 15.57 19.54
N SER A 95 -6.09 16.61 20.38
CA SER A 95 -4.88 17.06 21.08
C SER A 95 -5.18 17.47 22.52
N PHE A 96 -4.24 17.27 23.44
CA PHE A 96 -4.40 17.79 24.80
C PHE A 96 -4.27 19.32 24.86
N VAL A 97 -5.10 19.92 25.71
CA VAL A 97 -5.01 21.31 26.12
C VAL A 97 -5.02 21.44 27.64
N THR A 98 -4.29 22.40 28.17
CA THR A 98 -4.22 22.71 29.61
C THR A 98 -4.82 24.07 29.92
N ALA A 99 -5.32 24.26 31.14
CA ALA A 99 -5.82 25.55 31.60
C ALA A 99 -4.68 26.59 31.70
N ASN A 100 -4.91 27.82 31.20
CA ASN A 100 -3.92 28.89 31.22
C ASN A 100 -4.38 30.16 32.00
N GLY A 101 -5.32 29.98 32.93
CA GLY A 101 -5.86 31.04 33.79
C GLY A 101 -6.92 31.95 33.15
N GLU A 102 -6.92 32.13 31.82
CA GLU A 102 -7.93 32.90 31.07
C GLU A 102 -8.71 32.05 30.03
N GLY A 103 -8.30 30.80 29.83
CA GLY A 103 -8.86 29.85 28.87
C GLY A 103 -8.07 28.55 28.88
N VAL A 104 -7.70 28.08 27.69
CA VAL A 104 -6.86 26.89 27.51
C VAL A 104 -5.74 27.16 26.51
N ALA A 105 -4.64 26.42 26.61
CA ALA A 105 -3.51 26.43 25.70
C ALA A 105 -3.14 24.99 25.29
N PRO A 106 -2.49 24.78 24.13
CA PRO A 106 -1.88 23.50 23.81
C PRO A 106 -0.92 23.05 24.92
N LEU A 107 -0.95 21.76 25.26
CA LEU A 107 0.03 21.16 26.17
C LEU A 107 1.44 21.31 25.57
N ASP A 108 2.40 21.79 26.36
CA ASP A 108 3.80 21.93 25.92
C ASP A 108 4.55 20.60 26.14
N PHE A 109 5.34 20.16 25.16
CA PHE A 109 6.09 18.91 25.23
C PHE A 109 7.03 18.85 26.45
N SER A 110 7.56 20.00 26.88
CA SER A 110 8.44 20.10 28.04
C SER A 110 7.74 19.91 29.40
N GLU A 111 6.42 19.98 29.44
CA GLU A 111 5.59 19.75 30.64
C GLU A 111 5.29 18.26 30.87
N VAL A 112 5.57 17.41 29.87
CA VAL A 112 5.29 15.97 29.92
C VAL A 112 6.53 15.17 30.37
N GLY A 113 6.35 14.37 31.42
CA GLY A 113 7.36 13.46 31.95
C GLY A 113 6.86 12.03 32.14
N ASN A 114 7.76 11.12 32.51
CA ASN A 114 7.45 9.74 32.91
C ASN A 114 6.54 8.99 31.92
N THR A 115 6.89 9.08 30.63
CA THR A 115 6.07 8.54 29.55
C THR A 115 6.22 7.03 29.35
N SER A 116 5.13 6.37 29.01
CA SER A 116 5.07 4.99 28.53
C SER A 116 3.93 4.84 27.56
N GLN A 117 4.11 4.03 26.52
CA GLN A 117 3.04 3.67 25.59
C GLN A 117 3.19 2.20 25.20
N THR A 118 2.06 1.49 25.15
CA THR A 118 1.97 0.10 24.68
C THR A 118 0.88 0.02 23.62
N LEU A 119 1.15 -0.72 22.55
CA LEU A 119 0.14 -1.08 21.55
C LEU A 119 -0.26 -2.54 21.79
N ASP A 120 -1.47 -2.75 22.29
CA ASP A 120 -2.08 -4.08 22.40
C ASP A 120 -2.63 -4.48 21.02
N LEU A 121 -1.85 -5.28 20.30
CA LEU A 121 -2.24 -5.78 18.97
C LEU A 121 -3.51 -6.65 19.03
N TRP A 122 -3.70 -7.41 20.12
CA TRP A 122 -4.80 -8.36 20.26
C TRP A 122 -6.15 -7.65 20.38
N HIS A 123 -6.20 -6.49 21.04
CA HIS A 123 -7.39 -5.67 21.16
C HIS A 123 -7.41 -4.44 20.20
N GLY A 124 -6.31 -4.18 19.50
CA GLY A 124 -6.12 -3.03 18.61
C GLY A 124 -6.24 -1.69 19.32
N GLN A 125 -5.61 -1.60 20.49
CA GLN A 125 -5.72 -0.49 21.42
C GLN A 125 -4.33 0.04 21.80
N ALA A 126 -4.19 1.36 21.87
CA ALA A 126 -3.00 2.00 22.42
C ALA A 126 -3.27 2.49 23.84
N ASP A 127 -2.41 2.11 24.77
CA ASP A 127 -2.43 2.57 26.16
C ASP A 127 -1.20 3.44 26.42
N SER A 128 -1.45 4.71 26.73
CA SER A 128 -0.45 5.72 27.04
C SER A 128 -0.55 6.15 28.50
N SER A 129 0.58 6.37 29.15
CA SER A 129 0.67 6.96 30.48
C SER A 129 1.79 7.98 30.56
N PHE A 130 1.53 9.11 31.20
CA PHE A 130 2.52 10.17 31.40
C PHE A 130 2.15 11.03 32.60
N GLU A 131 3.00 11.99 32.95
CA GLU A 131 2.75 12.96 34.02
C GLU A 131 2.82 14.40 33.50
N ILE A 132 1.93 15.26 33.99
CA ILE A 132 1.98 16.73 33.86
C ILE A 132 2.08 17.28 35.29
N ASP A 133 3.13 18.04 35.58
CA ASP A 133 3.39 18.59 36.92
C ASP A 133 3.31 17.53 38.06
N GLY A 134 3.73 16.29 37.75
CA GLY A 134 3.68 15.16 38.66
C GLY A 134 2.28 14.57 38.91
N GLN A 135 1.25 15.03 38.19
CA GLN A 135 -0.07 14.41 38.17
C GLN A 135 -0.14 13.36 37.05
N PRO A 136 -0.59 12.13 37.35
CA PRO A 136 -0.67 11.08 36.34
C PRO A 136 -1.79 11.33 35.34
N VAL A 137 -1.55 10.98 34.09
CA VAL A 137 -2.51 10.92 33.00
C VAL A 137 -2.43 9.54 32.39
N SER A 138 -3.56 8.85 32.28
CA SER A 138 -3.69 7.58 31.55
C SER A 138 -4.66 7.78 30.39
N VAL A 139 -4.29 7.27 29.22
CA VAL A 139 -5.04 7.43 27.98
C VAL A 139 -5.16 6.09 27.28
N THR A 140 -6.38 5.73 26.92
CA THR A 140 -6.67 4.56 26.10
C THR A 140 -7.30 5.04 24.80
N THR A 141 -6.72 4.64 23.67
CA THR A 141 -7.18 5.04 22.34
C THR A 141 -7.35 3.81 21.45
N SER A 142 -8.49 3.70 20.76
CA SER A 142 -8.78 2.61 19.82
C SER A 142 -9.65 3.10 18.66
N ALA A 143 -9.85 2.25 17.65
CA ALA A 143 -10.77 2.52 16.53
C ALA A 143 -11.90 1.49 16.49
N HIS A 144 -13.12 1.94 16.22
CA HIS A 144 -14.26 1.05 16.04
C HIS A 144 -14.11 0.26 14.74
N ARG A 145 -14.56 -1.01 14.70
CA ARG A 145 -14.32 -1.88 13.54
C ARG A 145 -15.07 -1.47 12.27
N ASN A 146 -16.38 -1.24 12.37
CA ASN A 146 -17.25 -1.02 11.20
C ASN A 146 -17.70 0.43 11.04
N ARG A 147 -17.14 1.33 11.85
CA ARG A 147 -17.49 2.75 11.84
C ARG A 147 -16.19 3.50 11.86
N ASP A 148 -16.10 4.55 11.05
CA ASP A 148 -14.92 5.42 11.03
C ASP A 148 -14.92 6.30 12.27
N MET A 149 -14.66 5.68 13.41
CA MET A 149 -14.80 6.26 14.73
C MET A 149 -13.60 5.93 15.61
N VAL A 150 -13.00 6.97 16.18
CA VAL A 150 -11.97 6.87 17.22
C VAL A 150 -12.64 6.92 18.58
N LEU A 151 -12.14 6.11 19.51
CA LEU A 151 -12.52 6.07 20.91
C LEU A 151 -11.33 6.53 21.74
N VAL A 152 -11.58 7.43 22.69
CA VAL A 152 -10.59 7.95 23.63
C VAL A 152 -11.16 7.92 25.04
N GLU A 153 -10.45 7.30 25.96
CA GLU A 153 -10.68 7.42 27.42
C GLU A 153 -9.45 8.03 28.07
N ILE A 154 -9.65 9.07 28.87
CA ILE A 154 -8.59 9.76 29.60
C ILE A 154 -8.95 9.75 31.08
N THR A 155 -8.04 9.32 31.93
CA THR A 155 -8.20 9.39 33.39
C THR A 155 -7.06 10.17 34.02
N SER A 156 -7.39 11.22 34.78
CA SER A 156 -6.42 12.06 35.50
C SER A 156 -7.07 12.93 36.58
N PRO A 157 -6.36 13.23 37.69
CA PRO A 157 -6.76 14.30 38.61
C PRO A 157 -6.94 15.67 37.92
N LEU A 158 -6.21 15.92 36.82
CA LEU A 158 -6.32 17.17 36.06
C LEU A 158 -7.61 17.25 35.23
N VAL A 159 -8.20 16.10 34.87
CA VAL A 159 -9.56 16.07 34.30
C VAL A 159 -10.56 16.49 35.38
N ALA A 160 -10.42 15.97 36.60
CA ALA A 160 -11.29 16.31 37.72
C ALA A 160 -11.20 17.78 38.16
N SER A 161 -10.06 18.44 37.98
CA SER A 161 -9.95 19.89 38.23
C SER A 161 -10.41 20.76 37.06
N GLY A 162 -10.64 20.16 35.88
CA GLY A 162 -10.88 20.87 34.64
C GLY A 162 -9.62 21.50 34.02
N ASP A 163 -8.44 21.22 34.58
CA ASP A 163 -7.16 21.76 34.10
C ASP A 163 -6.62 21.04 32.86
N LEU A 164 -7.14 19.85 32.54
CA LEU A 164 -6.83 19.08 31.33
C LEU A 164 -8.11 18.87 30.50
N GLY A 165 -8.01 19.11 29.19
CA GLY A 165 -9.08 18.87 28.23
C GLY A 165 -8.56 18.37 26.89
N VAL A 166 -9.50 18.10 25.97
CA VAL A 166 -9.20 17.64 24.61
C VAL A 166 -9.69 18.66 23.60
N GLU A 167 -8.81 19.14 22.73
CA GLU A 167 -9.17 19.91 21.55
C GLU A 167 -9.53 18.96 20.40
N ILE A 168 -10.69 19.21 19.80
CA ILE A 168 -11.10 18.72 18.48
C ILE A 168 -10.87 19.88 17.50
N ALA A 169 -9.95 19.70 16.55
CA ALA A 169 -9.62 20.70 15.55
C ALA A 169 -9.72 20.13 14.14
N PHE A 170 -10.13 20.95 13.18
CA PHE A 170 -10.26 20.52 11.78
C PHE A 170 -9.43 21.39 10.83
N PRO A 171 -8.55 20.82 9.98
CA PRO A 171 -7.66 21.58 9.09
C PRO A 171 -8.30 21.89 7.74
N TYR A 172 -7.74 22.84 7.00
CA TYR A 172 -7.89 22.95 5.55
C TYR A 172 -6.87 22.04 4.84
N VAL A 173 -6.81 22.08 3.52
CA VAL A 173 -5.88 21.29 2.71
C VAL A 173 -4.74 22.14 2.17
N SER A 174 -3.50 21.73 2.45
CA SER A 174 -2.27 22.35 1.96
C SER A 174 -2.03 22.03 0.49
N GLN A 175 -1.39 22.95 -0.24
CA GLN A 175 -0.87 22.68 -1.58
C GLN A 175 0.31 21.69 -1.56
N SER A 176 0.97 21.51 -0.41
CA SER A 176 1.97 20.48 -0.18
C SER A 176 1.29 19.23 0.37
N LEU A 177 0.91 18.32 -0.53
CA LEU A 177 0.03 17.19 -0.20
C LEU A 177 0.72 16.02 0.52
N GLN A 178 2.04 15.97 0.50
CA GLN A 178 2.85 14.89 1.04
C GLN A 178 3.96 15.44 1.98
N PRO A 179 4.26 14.76 3.10
CA PRO A 179 3.56 13.60 3.65
C PRO A 179 2.27 13.97 4.42
N ASP A 180 2.09 15.25 4.78
CA ASP A 180 0.94 15.76 5.55
C ASP A 180 0.19 16.86 4.76
N PRO A 181 -1.03 16.60 4.27
CA PRO A 181 -1.84 17.57 3.53
C PRO A 181 -2.56 18.58 4.45
N ALA A 182 -2.40 18.54 5.77
CA ALA A 182 -3.15 19.41 6.68
C ALA A 182 -2.59 20.85 6.76
N GLU A 183 -3.44 21.83 6.47
CA GLU A 183 -3.18 23.26 6.68
C GLU A 183 -4.03 23.78 7.85
N TRP A 184 -3.39 24.37 8.87
CA TRP A 184 -4.05 24.80 10.11
C TRP A 184 -4.20 26.32 10.22
N ASN A 185 -3.64 27.09 9.27
CA ASN A 185 -3.66 28.55 9.26
C ASN A 185 -4.46 29.07 8.05
N ALA A 186 -5.66 28.53 7.83
CA ALA A 186 -6.51 28.84 6.69
C ALA A 186 -8.01 28.91 7.06
N ASP A 187 -8.31 29.53 8.21
CA ASP A 187 -9.66 29.59 8.79
C ASP A 187 -10.72 30.10 7.81
N ASP A 188 -10.39 31.08 6.96
CA ASP A 188 -11.34 31.63 5.98
C ASP A 188 -11.55 30.76 4.73
N SER A 189 -10.77 29.67 4.57
CA SER A 189 -10.81 28.78 3.40
C SER A 189 -11.74 27.58 3.55
N HIS A 190 -12.28 27.34 4.75
CA HIS A 190 -13.22 26.24 5.00
C HIS A 190 -14.27 26.61 6.05
N GLN A 191 -15.25 25.74 6.24
CA GLN A 191 -16.34 25.98 7.20
C GLN A 191 -16.54 24.79 8.13
N THR A 192 -16.92 25.10 9.37
CA THR A 192 -17.38 24.11 10.34
C THR A 192 -18.62 24.64 11.04
N ALA A 193 -19.75 24.03 10.76
CA ALA A 193 -21.00 24.34 11.45
C ALA A 193 -21.20 23.32 12.57
N LEU A 194 -21.15 23.79 13.82
CA LEU A 194 -21.46 23.00 15.01
C LEU A 194 -22.97 23.04 15.30
N GLU A 195 -23.57 21.86 15.44
CA GLU A 195 -24.92 21.66 15.96
C GLU A 195 -24.88 20.72 17.17
N MET A 196 -25.52 21.12 18.26
CA MET A 196 -25.75 20.23 19.39
C MET A 196 -26.94 19.31 19.08
N ALA A 197 -26.66 18.03 18.85
CA ALA A 197 -27.66 17.00 18.52
C ALA A 197 -28.24 16.30 19.77
N GLY A 198 -27.79 16.69 20.96
CA GLY A 198 -28.23 16.22 22.26
C GLY A 198 -27.43 16.92 23.37
N ASP A 199 -27.65 16.53 24.63
CA ASP A 199 -26.93 17.12 25.78
C ASP A 199 -25.43 16.76 25.77
N ASN A 200 -25.09 15.62 25.19
CA ASN A 200 -23.74 15.05 25.16
C ASN A 200 -23.27 14.63 23.75
N THR A 201 -23.96 15.13 22.72
CA THR A 201 -23.68 14.82 21.31
C THR A 201 -23.58 16.09 20.48
N ALA A 202 -22.46 16.25 19.78
CA ALA A 202 -22.19 17.36 18.88
C ALA A 202 -21.97 16.86 17.45
N LEU A 203 -22.55 17.55 16.48
CA LEU A 203 -22.39 17.28 15.06
C LEU A 203 -21.69 18.47 14.39
N PHE A 204 -20.55 18.19 13.78
CA PHE A 204 -19.77 19.14 12.99
C PHE A 204 -20.02 18.86 11.51
N ARG A 205 -20.57 19.83 10.78
CA ARG A 205 -20.68 19.76 9.31
C ARG A 205 -19.55 20.55 8.68
N ARG A 206 -18.76 19.87 7.85
CA ARG A 206 -17.51 20.37 7.27
C ARG A 206 -17.68 20.62 5.78
N SER A 207 -17.10 21.71 5.31
CA SER A 207 -17.04 22.07 3.87
C SER A 207 -15.66 22.63 3.57
N LEU A 208 -14.98 22.05 2.57
CA LEU A 208 -13.69 22.46 2.05
C LEU A 208 -13.80 22.41 0.52
N ASP A 209 -13.80 23.57 -0.12
CA ASP A 209 -14.15 23.67 -1.55
C ASP A 209 -15.45 22.91 -1.89
N GLU A 210 -15.38 21.89 -2.75
CA GLU A 210 -16.53 21.04 -3.12
C GLU A 210 -16.70 19.83 -2.18
N MET A 211 -15.69 19.48 -1.38
CA MET A 211 -15.79 18.37 -0.44
C MET A 211 -16.62 18.76 0.78
N THR A 212 -17.52 17.87 1.18
CA THR A 212 -18.23 17.95 2.45
C THR A 212 -18.12 16.63 3.21
N TYR A 213 -18.16 16.70 4.54
CA TYR A 213 -18.28 15.54 5.41
C TYR A 213 -18.85 15.95 6.76
N VAL A 214 -19.16 14.97 7.60
CA VAL A 214 -19.58 15.21 8.99
C VAL A 214 -18.66 14.53 9.98
N ALA A 215 -18.53 15.14 11.16
CA ALA A 215 -17.96 14.49 12.32
C ALA A 215 -18.94 14.56 13.50
N ARG A 216 -19.18 13.45 14.18
CA ARG A 216 -20.02 13.39 15.38
C ARG A 216 -19.18 13.07 16.59
N ALA A 217 -19.16 13.99 17.56
CA ALA A 217 -18.59 13.77 18.88
C ALA A 217 -19.68 13.32 19.85
N THR A 218 -19.49 12.19 20.53
CA THR A 218 -20.31 11.75 21.67
C THR A 218 -19.40 11.63 22.89
N TYR A 219 -19.79 12.21 24.01
CA TYR A 219 -18.97 12.26 25.22
C TYR A 219 -19.81 11.99 26.47
N ASP A 220 -19.16 11.75 27.61
CA ASP A 220 -19.86 11.47 28.86
C ASP A 220 -20.59 12.71 29.41
N ASP A 221 -21.67 12.44 30.16
CA ASP A 221 -22.35 13.45 30.97
C ASP A 221 -21.38 14.16 31.94
N GLY A 222 -21.67 15.41 32.29
CA GLY A 222 -20.78 16.21 33.14
C GLY A 222 -19.51 16.68 32.43
N SER A 223 -19.54 16.72 31.09
CA SER A 223 -18.52 17.34 30.24
C SER A 223 -19.14 18.43 29.37
N THR A 224 -18.35 19.45 29.04
CA THR A 224 -18.77 20.55 28.16
C THR A 224 -17.88 20.67 26.95
N LEU A 225 -18.52 20.80 25.79
CA LEU A 225 -17.86 21.16 24.55
C LEU A 225 -18.10 22.65 24.26
N ARG A 226 -17.02 23.39 24.02
CA ARG A 226 -17.08 24.83 23.68
C ARG A 226 -16.21 25.15 22.50
N GLU A 227 -16.67 26.07 21.67
CA GLU A 227 -15.86 26.67 20.61
C GLU A 227 -14.81 27.61 21.24
N THR A 228 -13.55 27.44 20.87
CA THR A 228 -12.41 28.22 21.39
C THR A 228 -11.72 29.07 20.33
N GLY A 229 -11.98 28.76 19.06
CA GLY A 229 -11.52 29.49 17.89
C GLY A 229 -12.16 28.92 16.63
N ALA A 230 -11.84 29.51 15.48
CA ALA A 230 -12.30 28.98 14.21
C ALA A 230 -11.87 27.51 14.07
N HIS A 231 -12.86 26.64 13.81
CA HIS A 231 -12.65 25.20 13.61
C HIS A 231 -12.00 24.46 14.79
N ARG A 232 -12.04 25.05 16.00
CA ARG A 232 -11.42 24.52 17.23
C ARG A 232 -12.43 24.47 18.36
N TYR A 233 -12.56 23.29 18.96
CA TYR A 233 -13.53 23.01 20.00
C TYR A 233 -12.86 22.24 21.13
N VAL A 234 -13.14 22.61 22.37
CA VAL A 234 -12.51 22.00 23.54
C VAL A 234 -13.56 21.31 24.39
N LEU A 235 -13.30 20.04 24.68
CA LEU A 235 -14.04 19.19 25.59
C LEU A 235 -13.33 19.16 26.95
N GLN A 236 -14.04 19.51 28.03
CA GLN A 236 -13.54 19.49 29.40
C GLN A 236 -14.61 18.95 30.36
N ALA A 237 -14.19 18.23 31.41
CA ALA A 237 -15.09 17.81 32.48
C ALA A 237 -15.50 19.00 33.37
N GLU A 238 -16.70 18.95 33.94
CA GLU A 238 -17.26 19.99 34.82
C GLU A 238 -16.88 19.82 36.30
N GLY A 239 -15.91 18.95 36.61
CA GLY A 239 -15.31 18.82 37.94
C GLY A 239 -15.90 17.75 38.87
N GLU A 240 -16.72 16.84 38.34
CA GLU A 240 -17.35 15.74 39.10
C GLU A 240 -16.78 14.35 38.77
N THR A 241 -15.90 14.25 37.77
CA THR A 241 -15.29 13.00 37.27
C THR A 241 -13.81 13.21 36.99
N ASP A 242 -12.98 12.19 37.28
CA ASP A 242 -11.57 12.13 36.88
C ASP A 242 -11.37 11.45 35.52
N THR A 243 -12.46 11.01 34.88
CA THR A 243 -12.45 10.37 33.57
C THR A 243 -13.20 11.21 32.54
N LEU A 244 -12.60 11.36 31.36
CA LEU A 244 -13.19 11.95 30.16
C LEU A 244 -13.21 10.90 29.04
N ARG A 245 -14.39 10.62 28.48
CA ARG A 245 -14.56 9.71 27.34
C ARG A 245 -15.11 10.44 26.12
N LEU A 246 -14.55 10.13 24.96
CA LEU A 246 -14.92 10.71 23.67
C LEU A 246 -14.98 9.63 22.60
N LEU A 247 -16.09 9.60 21.87
CA LEU A 247 -16.24 8.97 20.58
C LEU A 247 -16.24 10.05 19.51
N LEU A 248 -15.31 9.99 18.55
CA LEU A 248 -15.29 10.89 17.41
C LEU A 248 -15.44 10.09 16.12
N GLU A 249 -16.61 10.17 15.52
CA GLU A 249 -16.98 9.45 14.30
C GLU A 249 -17.02 10.38 13.09
N TYR A 250 -16.45 9.95 11.97
CA TYR A 250 -16.48 10.63 10.69
C TYR A 250 -17.37 9.88 9.70
N ALA A 251 -18.02 10.61 8.81
CA ALA A 251 -18.79 10.03 7.72
C ALA A 251 -18.83 10.97 6.51
N PRO A 252 -18.93 10.44 5.27
CA PRO A 252 -19.02 11.26 4.06
C PRO A 252 -20.25 12.18 4.06
N GLU A 253 -21.34 11.76 4.72
CA GLU A 253 -22.56 12.55 4.87
C GLU A 253 -23.33 12.11 6.12
N GLU A 254 -24.28 12.94 6.57
CA GLU A 254 -25.07 12.68 7.79
C GLU A 254 -25.92 11.40 7.69
N SER A 255 -26.43 11.07 6.51
CA SER A 255 -27.20 9.84 6.25
C SER A 255 -26.40 8.56 6.44
N ALA A 256 -25.07 8.63 6.36
CA ALA A 256 -24.18 7.48 6.59
C ALA A 256 -23.92 7.25 8.09
N LEU A 257 -24.28 8.19 8.98
CA LEU A 257 -24.15 7.99 10.42
C LEU A 257 -25.21 7.01 10.93
N GLU A 258 -24.76 5.91 11.51
CA GLU A 258 -25.64 5.06 12.33
C GLU A 258 -26.05 5.75 13.64
N THR A 259 -26.98 5.12 14.38
CA THR A 259 -27.41 5.62 15.69
C THR A 259 -26.21 5.75 16.64
N ALA A 260 -26.24 6.77 17.52
CA ALA A 260 -25.22 6.95 18.54
C ALA A 260 -25.09 5.67 19.40
N ILE A 261 -23.85 5.36 19.77
CA ILE A 261 -23.48 4.16 20.52
C ILE A 261 -22.79 4.58 21.81
N GLU A 262 -23.09 3.88 22.90
CA GLU A 262 -22.44 4.12 24.19
C GLU A 262 -20.97 3.70 24.17
N PHE A 263 -20.11 4.47 24.85
CA PHE A 263 -18.65 4.26 24.85
C PHE A 263 -18.25 2.83 25.20
N ASP A 264 -18.75 2.29 26.31
CA ASP A 264 -18.42 0.92 26.76
C ASP A 264 -18.83 -0.15 25.73
N THR A 265 -19.90 0.10 24.97
CA THR A 265 -20.35 -0.83 23.93
C THR A 265 -19.47 -0.75 22.70
N ALA A 266 -19.13 0.48 22.27
CA ALA A 266 -18.21 0.70 21.17
C ALA A 266 -16.81 0.13 21.46
N ASN A 267 -16.29 0.33 22.68
CA ASN A 267 -14.97 -0.15 23.09
C ASN A 267 -14.90 -1.69 23.13
N ARG A 268 -15.91 -2.34 23.73
CA ARG A 268 -16.02 -3.81 23.69
C ARG A 268 -16.11 -4.34 22.25
N GLY A 269 -16.84 -3.65 21.38
CA GLY A 269 -16.96 -4.01 19.96
C GLY A 269 -15.63 -3.93 19.22
N ALA A 270 -14.86 -2.86 19.45
CA ALA A 270 -13.51 -2.70 18.88
C ALA A 270 -12.58 -3.85 19.31
N ALA A 271 -12.48 -4.11 20.62
CA ALA A 271 -11.64 -5.17 21.17
C ALA A 271 -12.05 -6.58 20.68
N GLN A 272 -13.35 -6.87 20.62
CA GLN A 272 -13.87 -8.16 20.11
C GLN A 272 -13.56 -8.34 18.63
N SER A 273 -13.57 -7.26 17.84
CA SER A 273 -13.30 -7.32 16.41
C SER A 273 -11.84 -7.61 16.12
N TRP A 274 -10.91 -7.00 16.86
CA TRP A 274 -9.49 -7.33 16.76
C TRP A 274 -9.19 -8.75 17.25
N ALA A 275 -9.79 -9.16 18.36
CA ALA A 275 -9.68 -10.55 18.81
C ALA A 275 -10.22 -11.53 17.74
N ALA A 276 -11.30 -11.17 17.04
CA ALA A 276 -11.82 -11.95 15.92
C ALA A 276 -10.87 -11.95 14.72
N TYR A 277 -10.25 -10.82 14.36
CA TYR A 277 -9.25 -10.72 13.29
C TYR A 277 -8.08 -11.69 13.48
N TRP A 278 -7.61 -11.85 14.71
CA TRP A 278 -6.54 -12.80 15.05
C TRP A 278 -6.99 -14.25 15.09
N GLN A 279 -8.27 -14.50 15.40
CA GLN A 279 -8.85 -15.84 15.49
C GLN A 279 -9.51 -16.33 14.19
N GLN A 280 -9.61 -15.47 13.18
CA GLN A 280 -10.27 -15.74 11.90
C GLN A 280 -9.28 -15.43 10.77
N GLY A 281 -8.89 -16.47 10.03
CA GLY A 281 -7.83 -16.42 9.04
C GLY A 281 -6.53 -17.02 9.57
N GLY A 282 -5.50 -16.96 8.74
CA GLY A 282 -4.27 -17.70 8.93
C GLY A 282 -3.39 -17.18 10.07
N MET A 283 -2.60 -18.09 10.62
CA MET A 283 -1.54 -17.80 11.58
C MET A 283 -0.36 -18.76 11.37
N VAL A 284 0.85 -18.30 11.70
CA VAL A 284 2.05 -19.12 11.76
C VAL A 284 2.73 -18.93 13.12
N ASP A 285 3.19 -20.03 13.70
CA ASP A 285 3.93 -20.12 14.96
C ASP A 285 5.32 -20.73 14.67
N PHE A 286 6.36 -19.98 15.00
CA PHE A 286 7.75 -20.40 14.89
C PHE A 286 8.34 -20.87 16.23
N SER A 287 7.54 -20.92 17.29
CA SER A 287 7.97 -21.28 18.65
C SER A 287 8.59 -22.68 18.71
N GLY A 288 9.82 -22.73 19.23
CA GLY A 288 10.60 -23.96 19.35
C GLY A 288 11.62 -24.14 18.24
N SER A 289 11.61 -23.28 17.22
CA SER A 289 12.71 -23.17 16.26
C SER A 289 14.00 -22.75 16.97
N THR A 290 15.13 -23.30 16.52
CA THR A 290 16.47 -22.98 17.03
C THR A 290 17.28 -22.10 16.09
N ASP A 291 16.80 -21.89 14.86
CA ASP A 291 17.39 -20.94 13.93
C ASP A 291 17.32 -19.51 14.53
N PRO A 292 18.43 -18.75 14.56
CA PRO A 292 18.46 -17.42 15.16
C PRO A 292 17.55 -16.40 14.45
N ARG A 293 17.12 -16.66 13.22
CA ARG A 293 16.24 -15.79 12.42
C ARG A 293 14.76 -15.94 12.82
N ALA A 294 14.39 -17.00 13.54
CA ALA A 294 12.99 -17.34 13.79
C ALA A 294 12.22 -16.29 14.61
N GLU A 295 12.78 -15.78 15.71
CA GLU A 295 12.14 -14.76 16.55
C GLU A 295 11.88 -13.46 15.78
N GLU A 296 12.87 -13.05 14.96
CA GLU A 296 12.73 -11.86 14.13
C GLU A 296 11.71 -12.05 13.02
N LEU A 297 11.65 -13.23 12.38
CA LEU A 297 10.65 -13.53 11.36
C LEU A 297 9.24 -13.48 11.95
N GLU A 298 9.03 -14.10 13.11
CA GLU A 298 7.74 -14.09 13.82
C GLU A 298 7.31 -12.67 14.16
N ARG A 299 8.24 -11.85 14.69
CA ARG A 299 7.99 -10.43 14.97
C ARG A 299 7.54 -9.67 13.73
N ARG A 300 8.24 -9.84 12.59
CA ARG A 300 7.89 -9.18 11.33
C ARG A 300 6.53 -9.63 10.80
N VAL A 301 6.21 -10.91 10.90
CA VAL A 301 4.92 -11.46 10.47
C VAL A 301 3.78 -10.89 11.30
N VAL A 302 3.86 -10.96 12.63
CA VAL A 302 2.79 -10.49 13.53
C VAL A 302 2.55 -8.99 13.37
N LEU A 303 3.62 -8.17 13.32
CA LEU A 303 3.47 -6.73 13.14
C LEU A 303 2.94 -6.38 11.74
N SER A 304 3.38 -7.08 10.69
CA SER A 304 2.86 -6.88 9.34
C SER A 304 1.38 -7.20 9.23
N GLN A 305 0.90 -8.26 9.90
CA GLN A 305 -0.53 -8.59 9.92
C GLN A 305 -1.37 -7.51 10.60
N TYR A 306 -0.89 -6.90 11.67
CA TYR A 306 -1.59 -5.77 12.29
C TYR A 306 -1.57 -4.52 11.39
N LEU A 307 -0.39 -4.15 10.88
CA LEU A 307 -0.20 -2.94 10.09
C LEU A 307 -1.04 -2.95 8.80
N THR A 308 -1.04 -4.07 8.09
CA THR A 308 -1.86 -4.26 6.88
C THR A 308 -3.35 -4.22 7.21
N GLY A 309 -3.78 -4.87 8.31
CA GLY A 309 -5.15 -4.79 8.79
C GLY A 309 -5.62 -3.36 9.12
N VAL A 310 -4.71 -2.48 9.54
CA VAL A 310 -5.00 -1.05 9.79
C VAL A 310 -4.97 -0.21 8.51
N ASN A 311 -4.04 -0.48 7.59
CA ASN A 311 -3.65 0.45 6.53
C ASN A 311 -4.03 0.04 5.11
N THR A 312 -4.18 -1.25 4.84
CA THR A 312 -4.27 -1.78 3.47
C THR A 312 -5.53 -2.61 3.20
N GLY A 313 -6.26 -3.03 4.25
CA GLY A 313 -7.61 -3.59 4.09
C GLY A 313 -8.67 -2.49 3.89
N GLY A 314 -9.88 -2.85 3.47
CA GLY A 314 -11.03 -1.93 3.37
C GLY A 314 -11.68 -1.91 1.98
N ASP A 315 -12.34 -0.79 1.66
CA ASP A 315 -13.21 -0.64 0.50
C ASP A 315 -12.50 -0.12 -0.76
N PHE A 316 -11.31 0.46 -0.58
CA PHE A 316 -10.54 1.14 -1.61
C PHE A 316 -9.16 0.50 -1.77
N ILE A 317 -8.62 0.58 -2.98
CA ILE A 317 -7.23 0.19 -3.23
C ILE A 317 -6.30 1.08 -2.39
N PRO A 318 -5.40 0.50 -1.59
CA PRO A 318 -4.52 1.27 -0.72
C PRO A 318 -3.40 1.95 -1.51
N GLN A 319 -3.01 3.14 -1.07
CA GLN A 319 -1.76 3.79 -1.52
C GLN A 319 -0.55 3.25 -0.75
N GLU A 320 0.66 3.52 -1.24
CA GLU A 320 1.90 2.90 -0.75
C GLU A 320 2.14 3.08 0.75
N GLU A 321 1.73 4.22 1.31
CA GLU A 321 1.84 4.55 2.73
C GLU A 321 0.51 4.38 3.50
N GLY A 322 -0.46 3.69 2.91
CA GLY A 322 -1.72 3.30 3.54
C GLY A 322 -2.58 4.46 4.02
N LEU A 323 -2.95 4.46 5.31
CA LEU A 323 -3.67 5.53 5.98
C LEU A 323 -2.77 6.34 6.94
N TYR A 324 -1.46 6.11 6.89
CA TYR A 324 -0.50 6.74 7.80
C TYR A 324 -0.12 8.16 7.35
N SER A 325 0.17 8.34 6.07
CA SER A 325 0.64 9.58 5.45
C SER A 325 0.13 9.65 4.00
N ASN A 326 0.45 10.71 3.26
CA ASN A 326 0.28 10.73 1.81
C ASN A 326 1.63 10.53 1.10
N SER A 327 1.70 9.54 0.22
CA SER A 327 2.65 9.53 -0.90
C SER A 327 1.91 9.77 -2.21
N TRP A 328 2.59 10.31 -3.22
CA TRP A 328 2.01 10.47 -4.56
C TRP A 328 0.64 11.19 -4.55
N ASN A 329 0.54 12.27 -3.75
CA ASN A 329 -0.70 13.01 -3.51
C ASN A 329 -1.85 12.17 -2.90
N GLY A 330 -1.56 11.06 -2.22
CA GLY A 330 -2.54 10.15 -1.63
C GLY A 330 -3.22 9.22 -2.64
N LYS A 331 -2.79 9.22 -3.90
CA LYS A 331 -3.26 8.31 -4.96
C LYS A 331 -2.57 6.95 -4.82
N PHE A 332 -3.23 5.90 -5.30
CA PHE A 332 -2.67 4.55 -5.25
C PHE A 332 -2.04 4.14 -6.57
N HIS A 333 -1.14 3.16 -6.48
CA HIS A 333 -0.50 2.50 -7.61
C HIS A 333 -1.12 1.10 -7.79
N HIS A 334 -1.78 0.87 -8.92
CA HIS A 334 -2.41 -0.42 -9.27
C HIS A 334 -1.44 -1.59 -9.24
N GLU A 335 -0.22 -1.33 -9.69
CA GLU A 335 0.87 -2.29 -9.69
C GLU A 335 1.27 -2.73 -8.27
N MET A 336 1.03 -1.90 -7.26
CA MET A 336 1.28 -2.26 -5.86
C MET A 336 0.08 -2.97 -5.22
N HIS A 337 -1.08 -3.02 -5.89
CA HIS A 337 -2.30 -3.61 -5.30
C HIS A 337 -2.08 -5.06 -4.89
N GLY A 338 -1.45 -5.87 -5.75
CA GLY A 338 -1.12 -7.26 -5.44
C GLY A 338 -0.27 -7.38 -4.18
N TRP A 339 0.77 -6.57 -4.05
CA TRP A 339 1.64 -6.54 -2.88
C TRP A 339 0.95 -6.05 -1.60
N HIS A 340 -0.06 -5.20 -1.72
CA HIS A 340 -0.82 -4.73 -0.58
C HIS A 340 -1.83 -5.75 -0.04
N VAL A 341 -2.47 -6.55 -0.92
CA VAL A 341 -3.70 -7.26 -0.54
C VAL A 341 -3.72 -8.76 -0.82
N ALA A 342 -2.85 -9.29 -1.69
CA ALA A 342 -2.87 -10.72 -2.02
C ALA A 342 -2.74 -11.60 -0.78
N HIS A 343 -1.96 -11.14 0.21
CA HIS A 343 -1.81 -11.85 1.48
C HIS A 343 -3.14 -11.98 2.25
N PHE A 344 -4.12 -11.07 2.11
CA PHE A 344 -5.41 -11.27 2.79
C PHE A 344 -6.12 -12.51 2.26
N LEU A 345 -6.06 -12.77 0.95
CA LEU A 345 -6.61 -13.98 0.34
C LEU A 345 -5.80 -15.21 0.77
N LEU A 346 -4.47 -15.13 0.72
CA LEU A 346 -3.60 -16.25 1.12
C LEU A 346 -3.75 -16.64 2.60
N TRP A 347 -4.09 -15.68 3.46
CA TRP A 347 -4.31 -15.90 4.89
C TRP A 347 -5.80 -16.01 5.23
N ASN A 348 -6.68 -16.36 4.28
CA ASN A 348 -8.13 -16.56 4.49
C ASN A 348 -8.84 -15.41 5.22
N ARG A 349 -8.56 -14.18 4.80
CA ARG A 349 -9.16 -12.93 5.27
C ARG A 349 -9.81 -12.14 4.13
N ASP A 350 -10.55 -12.84 3.28
CA ASP A 350 -11.21 -12.31 2.07
C ASP A 350 -12.03 -11.04 2.34
N GLN A 351 -12.67 -10.98 3.51
CA GLN A 351 -13.48 -9.83 3.93
C GLN A 351 -12.68 -8.51 4.01
N GLN A 352 -11.35 -8.55 4.15
CA GLN A 352 -10.52 -7.35 4.19
C GLN A 352 -10.27 -6.75 2.80
N VAL A 353 -10.49 -7.50 1.73
CA VAL A 353 -10.14 -7.11 0.36
C VAL A 353 -11.34 -7.18 -0.59
N ALA A 354 -12.44 -7.85 -0.22
CA ALA A 354 -13.59 -8.06 -1.11
C ALA A 354 -14.11 -6.75 -1.74
N ALA A 355 -14.21 -5.67 -0.96
CA ALA A 355 -14.70 -4.38 -1.44
C ALA A 355 -13.67 -3.61 -2.28
N SER A 356 -12.37 -3.68 -1.98
CA SER A 356 -11.31 -3.12 -2.82
C SER A 356 -11.07 -3.92 -4.09
N LEU A 357 -11.31 -5.23 -4.08
CA LEU A 357 -11.29 -6.08 -5.27
C LEU A 357 -12.47 -5.77 -6.20
N ASP A 358 -13.65 -5.50 -5.63
CA ASP A 358 -14.82 -5.06 -6.40
C ASP A 358 -14.65 -3.66 -7.02
N TRP A 359 -13.62 -2.90 -6.63
CA TRP A 359 -13.25 -1.66 -7.31
C TRP A 359 -13.09 -1.86 -8.83
N TYR A 360 -12.51 -2.99 -9.26
CA TYR A 360 -12.36 -3.30 -10.69
C TYR A 360 -13.71 -3.41 -11.40
N ASN A 361 -14.74 -3.98 -10.77
CA ASN A 361 -16.10 -3.99 -11.33
C ASN A 361 -16.68 -2.57 -11.40
N ARG A 362 -16.48 -1.77 -10.34
CA ARG A 362 -17.02 -0.39 -10.25
C ARG A 362 -16.42 0.58 -11.28
N THR A 363 -15.23 0.27 -11.80
CA THR A 363 -14.49 1.15 -12.72
C THR A 363 -14.16 0.50 -14.06
N LEU A 364 -14.74 -0.66 -14.35
CA LEU A 364 -14.52 -1.42 -15.58
C LEU A 364 -14.83 -0.59 -16.83
N ASP A 365 -15.92 0.18 -16.79
CA ASP A 365 -16.34 1.07 -17.89
C ASP A 365 -15.27 2.10 -18.25
N LYS A 366 -14.55 2.61 -17.26
CA LYS A 366 -13.45 3.57 -17.46
C LYS A 366 -12.21 2.91 -18.02
N ALA A 367 -11.88 1.70 -17.56
CA ALA A 367 -10.78 0.91 -18.10
C ALA A 367 -11.04 0.51 -19.56
N GLN A 368 -12.29 0.17 -19.91
CA GLN A 368 -12.72 -0.10 -21.28
C GLN A 368 -12.64 1.15 -22.16
N ALA A 369 -13.15 2.29 -21.68
CA ALA A 369 -13.05 3.55 -22.42
C ALA A 369 -11.60 3.96 -22.69
N ARG A 370 -10.68 3.66 -21.76
CA ARG A 370 -9.25 3.86 -21.96
C ARG A 370 -8.68 2.90 -23.01
N ALA A 371 -9.02 1.62 -22.98
CA ALA A 371 -8.59 0.67 -24.02
C ALA A 371 -9.05 1.13 -25.42
N GLU A 372 -10.32 1.53 -25.54
CA GLU A 372 -10.91 2.07 -26.78
C GLU A 372 -10.16 3.32 -27.26
N HIS A 373 -9.77 4.22 -26.35
CA HIS A 373 -8.98 5.41 -26.69
C HIS A 373 -7.67 5.07 -27.42
N TYR A 374 -7.04 3.96 -27.04
CA TYR A 374 -5.81 3.47 -27.65
C TYR A 374 -6.03 2.41 -28.74
N GLY A 375 -7.28 2.20 -29.18
CA GLY A 375 -7.62 1.23 -30.22
C GLY A 375 -7.36 -0.22 -29.81
N ARG A 376 -7.54 -0.53 -28.52
CA ARG A 376 -7.43 -1.88 -27.94
C ARG A 376 -8.80 -2.34 -27.45
N ASP A 377 -8.99 -3.66 -27.43
CA ASP A 377 -10.16 -4.28 -26.82
C ASP A 377 -9.92 -4.51 -25.33
N GLY A 378 -10.98 -4.77 -24.57
CA GLY A 378 -10.87 -5.11 -23.15
C GLY A 378 -10.73 -3.91 -22.21
N ALA A 379 -10.10 -4.13 -21.06
CA ALA A 379 -9.99 -3.16 -19.97
C ALA A 379 -8.53 -2.78 -19.65
N TRP A 380 -8.16 -1.52 -19.89
CA TRP A 380 -6.84 -0.96 -19.59
C TRP A 380 -6.81 -0.25 -18.23
N TRP A 381 -6.12 -0.86 -17.28
CA TRP A 381 -5.99 -0.37 -15.90
C TRP A 381 -4.84 0.65 -15.80
N PRO A 382 -5.08 1.88 -15.31
CA PRO A 382 -4.02 2.89 -15.15
C PRO A 382 -3.00 2.48 -14.08
N LYS A 383 -1.77 3.00 -14.14
CA LYS A 383 -0.76 2.75 -13.11
C LYS A 383 -1.09 3.48 -11.81
N MET A 384 -1.20 4.81 -11.88
CA MET A 384 -1.40 5.69 -10.72
C MET A 384 -2.74 6.40 -10.85
N THR A 385 -3.65 6.19 -9.90
CA THR A 385 -4.99 6.77 -9.96
C THR A 385 -5.61 6.95 -8.57
N ALA A 386 -6.77 7.57 -8.52
CA ALA A 386 -7.60 7.66 -7.34
C ALA A 386 -8.86 6.80 -7.52
N ASP A 387 -9.84 6.95 -6.63
CA ASP A 387 -11.10 6.20 -6.75
C ASP A 387 -11.89 6.51 -8.05
N ASP A 388 -11.54 7.60 -8.73
CA ASP A 388 -12.12 7.97 -10.02
C ASP A 388 -11.55 7.19 -11.22
N ALA A 389 -10.54 6.34 -11.05
CA ALA A 389 -9.85 5.59 -12.11
C ALA A 389 -9.28 6.47 -13.25
N VAL A 390 -9.08 7.77 -13.01
CA VAL A 390 -8.42 8.67 -13.96
C VAL A 390 -6.91 8.59 -13.74
N GLU A 391 -6.15 8.33 -14.80
CA GLU A 391 -4.69 8.24 -14.65
C GLU A 391 -4.05 9.58 -14.30
N SER A 392 -3.06 9.54 -13.43
CA SER A 392 -2.17 10.66 -13.17
C SER A 392 -1.08 10.75 -14.24
N PRO A 393 -0.89 11.91 -14.91
CA PRO A 393 0.15 12.07 -15.92
C PRO A 393 1.55 11.93 -15.31
N SER A 394 2.49 11.33 -16.03
CA SER A 394 3.83 10.98 -15.51
C SER A 394 4.82 10.72 -16.64
N THR A 395 6.10 10.63 -16.30
CA THR A 395 7.15 10.15 -17.20
C THR A 395 7.00 8.67 -17.55
N ILE A 396 6.35 7.87 -16.69
CA ILE A 396 6.31 6.41 -16.82
C ILE A 396 4.91 5.79 -16.74
N ASN A 397 3.97 6.41 -16.02
CA ASN A 397 2.67 5.81 -15.70
C ASN A 397 1.92 5.22 -16.90
N PRO A 398 1.83 5.89 -18.06
CA PRO A 398 1.03 5.40 -19.17
C PRO A 398 1.60 4.16 -19.86
N PHE A 399 2.85 3.79 -19.58
CA PHE A 399 3.61 2.75 -20.29
C PHE A 399 3.88 1.51 -19.45
N ILE A 400 3.58 1.55 -18.15
CA ILE A 400 3.74 0.38 -17.28
C ILE A 400 2.57 -0.57 -17.50
N MET A 401 2.89 -1.85 -17.72
CA MET A 401 1.92 -2.88 -18.13
C MET A 401 1.85 -4.10 -17.20
N TRP A 402 2.75 -4.24 -16.23
CA TRP A 402 2.75 -5.42 -15.35
C TRP A 402 1.58 -5.45 -14.34
N GLN A 403 0.90 -4.32 -14.14
CA GLN A 403 -0.34 -4.25 -13.39
C GLN A 403 -1.52 -4.92 -14.10
N GLN A 404 -1.50 -5.03 -15.44
CA GLN A 404 -2.68 -5.45 -16.19
C GLN A 404 -3.22 -6.82 -15.77
N PRO A 405 -2.40 -7.87 -15.50
CA PRO A 405 -2.94 -9.16 -15.09
C PRO A 405 -3.36 -9.27 -13.61
N HIS A 406 -3.15 -8.24 -12.77
CA HIS A 406 -3.48 -8.29 -11.33
C HIS A 406 -4.95 -8.57 -11.01
N PRO A 407 -5.96 -8.04 -11.73
CA PRO A 407 -7.36 -8.37 -11.46
C PRO A 407 -7.62 -9.87 -11.64
N ILE A 408 -7.00 -10.50 -12.66
CA ILE A 408 -7.07 -11.95 -12.87
C ILE A 408 -6.36 -12.69 -11.72
N TYR A 409 -5.18 -12.24 -11.32
CA TYR A 409 -4.43 -12.82 -10.21
C TYR A 409 -5.21 -12.80 -8.89
N LEU A 410 -5.74 -11.64 -8.50
CA LEU A 410 -6.49 -11.49 -7.27
C LEU A 410 -7.84 -12.22 -7.33
N ALA A 411 -8.52 -12.22 -8.48
CA ALA A 411 -9.75 -13.00 -8.66
C ALA A 411 -9.49 -14.51 -8.56
N GLU A 412 -8.38 -15.02 -9.11
CA GLU A 412 -8.00 -16.43 -8.97
C GLU A 412 -7.71 -16.79 -7.51
N LEU A 413 -6.99 -15.94 -6.78
CA LEU A 413 -6.77 -16.15 -5.34
C LEU A 413 -8.09 -16.15 -4.55
N ALA A 414 -9.03 -15.26 -4.87
CA ALA A 414 -10.36 -15.25 -4.25
C ALA A 414 -11.16 -16.51 -4.60
N TRP A 415 -11.09 -16.98 -5.85
CA TRP A 415 -11.76 -18.21 -6.30
C TRP A 415 -11.22 -19.46 -5.61
N ARG A 416 -9.93 -19.49 -5.30
CA ARG A 416 -9.33 -20.60 -4.55
C ARG A 416 -9.90 -20.71 -3.13
N ASN A 417 -10.29 -19.60 -2.52
CA ASN A 417 -10.96 -19.58 -1.21
C ASN A 417 -12.47 -19.84 -1.32
N ASP A 418 -13.15 -19.31 -2.35
CA ASP A 418 -14.57 -19.56 -2.63
C ASP A 418 -14.80 -20.03 -4.08
N GLN A 419 -14.89 -21.35 -4.27
CA GLN A 419 -15.12 -21.98 -5.57
C GLN A 419 -16.60 -21.95 -5.99
N SER A 420 -17.34 -20.92 -5.58
CA SER A 420 -18.76 -20.76 -5.91
C SER A 420 -18.97 -20.27 -7.34
N ALA A 421 -20.16 -20.58 -7.89
CA ALA A 421 -20.59 -20.00 -9.15
C ALA A 421 -20.78 -18.47 -9.02
N ASP A 422 -21.25 -18.00 -7.86
CA ASP A 422 -21.47 -16.59 -7.58
C ASP A 422 -20.17 -15.79 -7.70
N LEU A 423 -19.04 -16.29 -7.17
CA LEU A 423 -17.75 -15.61 -7.30
C LEU A 423 -17.24 -15.60 -8.74
N LEU A 424 -17.40 -16.71 -9.48
CA LEU A 424 -17.05 -16.75 -10.91
C LEU A 424 -17.88 -15.74 -11.70
N GLU A 425 -19.19 -15.69 -11.48
CA GLU A 425 -20.09 -14.73 -12.13
C GLU A 425 -19.70 -13.28 -11.78
N GLN A 426 -19.39 -13.00 -10.51
CA GLN A 426 -19.03 -11.67 -10.03
C GLN A 426 -17.80 -11.06 -10.71
N TYR A 427 -16.78 -11.87 -11.01
CA TYR A 427 -15.51 -11.35 -11.55
C TYR A 427 -15.24 -11.75 -13.01
N SER A 428 -16.10 -12.57 -13.62
CA SER A 428 -15.91 -13.05 -14.99
C SER A 428 -15.73 -11.94 -16.02
N GLU A 429 -16.50 -10.85 -15.92
CA GLU A 429 -16.41 -9.73 -16.85
C GLU A 429 -15.06 -9.02 -16.73
N VAL A 430 -14.61 -8.70 -15.52
CA VAL A 430 -13.28 -8.12 -15.27
C VAL A 430 -12.18 -9.05 -15.77
N VAL A 431 -12.28 -10.36 -15.52
CA VAL A 431 -11.29 -11.35 -15.99
C VAL A 431 -11.23 -11.39 -17.51
N PHE A 432 -12.37 -11.43 -18.20
CA PHE A 432 -12.42 -11.54 -19.66
C PHE A 432 -12.00 -10.25 -20.35
N GLU A 433 -12.47 -9.10 -19.89
CA GLU A 433 -12.09 -7.81 -20.45
C GLU A 433 -10.60 -7.51 -20.19
N THR A 434 -10.07 -7.93 -19.04
CA THR A 434 -8.62 -7.85 -18.81
C THR A 434 -7.87 -8.76 -19.80
N ALA A 435 -8.33 -10.00 -20.00
CA ALA A 435 -7.70 -10.93 -20.94
C ALA A 435 -7.76 -10.44 -22.40
N ASP A 436 -8.85 -9.79 -22.82
CA ASP A 436 -8.96 -9.18 -24.14
C ASP A 436 -7.92 -8.07 -24.34
N LEU A 437 -7.64 -7.25 -23.32
CA LEU A 437 -6.51 -6.31 -23.39
C LEU A 437 -5.17 -7.05 -23.52
N LEU A 438 -4.91 -8.06 -22.68
CA LEU A 438 -3.65 -8.79 -22.72
C LEU A 438 -3.39 -9.39 -24.11
N ALA A 439 -4.43 -9.95 -24.74
CA ALA A 439 -4.35 -10.54 -26.07
C ALA A 439 -4.17 -9.48 -27.17
N THR A 440 -4.91 -8.36 -27.11
CA THR A 440 -4.91 -7.35 -28.17
C THR A 440 -3.80 -6.31 -28.04
N PHE A 441 -3.13 -6.21 -26.89
CA PHE A 441 -1.96 -5.36 -26.72
C PHE A 441 -0.72 -5.93 -27.43
N LEU A 442 -0.60 -7.25 -27.47
CA LEU A 442 0.47 -7.95 -28.16
C LEU A 442 0.34 -7.80 -29.68
N VAL A 443 1.47 -7.64 -30.37
CA VAL A 443 1.51 -7.43 -31.83
C VAL A 443 2.29 -8.55 -32.49
N TRP A 444 1.78 -9.08 -33.60
CA TRP A 444 2.51 -10.06 -34.40
C TRP A 444 3.72 -9.41 -35.09
N ASP A 445 4.91 -9.97 -34.87
CA ASP A 445 6.15 -9.57 -35.52
C ASP A 445 6.53 -10.60 -36.59
N ASP A 446 6.50 -10.19 -37.86
CA ASP A 446 6.81 -11.06 -39.00
C ASP A 446 8.27 -11.53 -39.05
N GLU A 447 9.21 -10.76 -38.48
CA GLU A 447 10.63 -11.12 -38.46
C GLU A 447 10.91 -12.17 -37.40
N LYS A 448 10.27 -12.06 -36.24
CA LYS A 448 10.35 -13.06 -35.15
C LYS A 448 9.41 -14.25 -35.36
N GLY A 449 8.35 -14.08 -36.14
CA GLY A 449 7.30 -15.08 -36.31
C GLY A 449 6.58 -15.38 -34.99
N ALA A 450 6.35 -14.35 -34.17
CA ALA A 450 5.77 -14.46 -32.85
C ALA A 450 5.03 -13.17 -32.45
N TYR A 451 4.11 -13.27 -31.50
CA TYR A 451 3.54 -12.11 -30.81
C TYR A 451 4.56 -11.52 -29.85
N VAL A 452 4.75 -10.19 -29.92
CA VAL A 452 5.69 -9.43 -29.09
C VAL A 452 4.94 -8.47 -28.17
N LEU A 453 5.44 -8.34 -26.94
CA LEU A 453 5.10 -7.24 -26.06
C LEU A 453 6.07 -6.09 -26.35
N GLY A 454 5.63 -5.13 -27.17
CA GLY A 454 6.49 -4.08 -27.73
C GLY A 454 6.15 -2.67 -27.26
N PRO A 455 6.93 -1.66 -27.68
CA PRO A 455 6.79 -0.29 -27.22
C PRO A 455 5.42 0.35 -27.57
N PRO A 456 4.93 1.33 -26.77
CA PRO A 456 5.62 1.90 -25.63
C PRO A 456 5.35 1.07 -24.36
N VAL A 457 6.40 0.48 -23.78
CA VAL A 457 6.31 -0.36 -22.58
C VAL A 457 7.47 -0.05 -21.65
N ILE A 458 7.17 0.18 -20.38
CA ILE A 458 8.14 0.23 -19.30
C ILE A 458 7.94 -1.02 -18.44
N PRO A 459 8.97 -1.82 -18.22
CA PRO A 459 8.86 -3.01 -17.40
C PRO A 459 8.86 -2.65 -15.91
N VAL A 460 8.59 -3.64 -15.04
CA VAL A 460 8.62 -3.52 -13.57
C VAL A 460 9.81 -2.68 -13.09
N GLN A 461 11.00 -2.86 -13.67
CA GLN A 461 12.25 -2.17 -13.30
C GLN A 461 12.21 -0.63 -13.40
N GLU A 462 11.26 -0.05 -14.12
CA GLU A 462 11.12 1.40 -14.37
C GLU A 462 12.34 2.13 -14.99
N ALA A 463 13.41 1.40 -15.31
CA ALA A 463 14.70 1.94 -15.74
C ALA A 463 14.95 1.88 -17.26
N TYR A 464 14.02 1.31 -18.03
CA TYR A 464 14.18 1.04 -19.47
C TYR A 464 13.44 2.07 -20.32
N ASP A 465 13.95 2.30 -21.53
CA ASP A 465 13.33 3.23 -22.48
C ASP A 465 12.00 2.66 -23.00
N ALA A 466 10.91 3.39 -22.70
CA ALA A 466 9.57 3.02 -23.13
C ALA A 466 9.48 2.79 -24.65
N GLY A 467 10.22 3.57 -25.44
CA GLY A 467 10.14 3.57 -26.90
C GLY A 467 10.86 2.41 -27.59
N THR A 468 11.73 1.68 -26.88
CA THR A 468 12.52 0.58 -27.48
C THR A 468 12.34 -0.76 -26.80
N THR A 469 11.87 -0.79 -25.55
CA THR A 469 11.74 -2.02 -24.77
C THR A 469 10.85 -3.05 -25.47
N VAL A 470 11.35 -4.28 -25.61
CA VAL A 470 10.60 -5.41 -26.20
C VAL A 470 10.71 -6.65 -25.33
N ASN A 471 9.60 -7.37 -25.19
CA ASN A 471 9.45 -8.64 -24.49
C ASN A 471 10.12 -8.67 -23.10
N PRO A 472 9.76 -7.77 -22.16
CA PRO A 472 10.20 -7.92 -20.77
C PRO A 472 9.85 -9.32 -20.22
N THR A 473 10.83 -9.99 -19.58
CA THR A 473 10.68 -11.40 -19.18
C THR A 473 9.47 -11.65 -18.29
N PHE A 474 9.28 -10.81 -17.27
CA PHE A 474 8.19 -11.03 -16.33
C PHE A 474 6.83 -10.76 -16.99
N GLU A 475 6.70 -9.66 -17.72
CA GLU A 475 5.44 -9.25 -18.33
C GLU A 475 5.00 -10.24 -19.40
N VAL A 476 5.92 -10.78 -20.21
CA VAL A 476 5.60 -11.85 -21.17
C VAL A 476 5.10 -13.09 -20.44
N ALA A 477 5.76 -13.50 -19.35
CA ALA A 477 5.32 -14.63 -18.54
C ALA A 477 3.96 -14.37 -17.87
N TYR A 478 3.74 -13.16 -17.38
CA TYR A 478 2.53 -12.79 -16.63
C TYR A 478 1.32 -12.59 -17.54
N PHE A 479 1.52 -12.06 -18.75
CA PHE A 479 0.48 -12.01 -19.79
C PHE A 479 0.06 -13.43 -20.18
N ALA A 480 1.01 -14.33 -20.40
CA ALA A 480 0.70 -15.73 -20.68
C ALA A 480 -0.07 -16.40 -19.53
N TRP A 481 0.37 -16.19 -18.30
CA TRP A 481 -0.32 -16.72 -17.11
C TRP A 481 -1.74 -16.16 -16.98
N GLY A 482 -1.92 -14.85 -17.19
CA GLY A 482 -3.22 -14.19 -17.13
C GLY A 482 -4.20 -14.72 -18.20
N LEU A 483 -3.74 -14.86 -19.44
CA LEU A 483 -4.54 -15.42 -20.54
C LEU A 483 -4.93 -16.87 -20.28
N GLU A 484 -4.00 -17.72 -19.84
CA GLU A 484 -4.32 -19.13 -19.55
C GLU A 484 -5.30 -19.23 -18.37
N THR A 485 -5.10 -18.42 -17.32
CA THR A 485 -6.03 -18.38 -16.17
C THR A 485 -7.42 -17.93 -16.60
N ALA A 486 -7.53 -16.93 -17.49
CA ALA A 486 -8.82 -16.51 -18.05
C ALA A 486 -9.49 -17.61 -18.88
N GLN A 487 -8.73 -18.41 -19.62
CA GLN A 487 -9.27 -19.58 -20.32
C GLN A 487 -9.84 -20.62 -19.34
N VAL A 488 -9.11 -20.90 -18.25
CA VAL A 488 -9.60 -21.78 -17.19
C VAL A 488 -10.89 -21.23 -16.56
N TRP A 489 -11.02 -19.91 -16.38
CA TRP A 489 -12.28 -19.29 -15.93
C TRP A 489 -13.45 -19.53 -16.89
N ARG A 490 -13.22 -19.40 -18.20
CA ARG A 490 -14.23 -19.73 -19.23
C ARG A 490 -14.69 -21.17 -19.12
N GLU A 491 -13.75 -22.11 -18.98
CA GLU A 491 -14.05 -23.53 -18.84
C GLU A 491 -14.84 -23.83 -17.56
N ARG A 492 -14.49 -23.19 -16.43
CA ARG A 492 -15.23 -23.30 -15.15
C ARG A 492 -16.68 -22.81 -15.29
N LEU A 493 -16.92 -21.79 -16.11
CA LEU A 493 -18.26 -21.30 -16.46
C LEU A 493 -18.97 -22.14 -17.55
N GLY A 494 -18.34 -23.21 -18.05
CA GLY A 494 -18.89 -24.06 -19.10
C GLY A 494 -18.91 -23.40 -20.49
N MET A 495 -18.10 -22.37 -20.69
CA MET A 495 -17.89 -21.69 -21.97
C MET A 495 -16.76 -22.37 -22.75
N GLU A 496 -16.79 -22.25 -24.08
CA GLU A 496 -15.64 -22.65 -24.91
C GLU A 496 -14.49 -21.66 -24.71
N ARG A 497 -13.24 -22.16 -24.76
CA ARG A 497 -12.03 -21.31 -24.80
C ARG A 497 -12.14 -20.26 -25.90
N ASN A 498 -11.59 -19.07 -25.66
CA ASN A 498 -11.49 -18.03 -26.69
C ASN A 498 -10.36 -18.39 -27.66
N ALA A 499 -10.69 -18.52 -28.95
CA ALA A 499 -9.73 -18.93 -29.98
C ALA A 499 -8.63 -17.88 -30.25
N GLU A 500 -8.92 -16.58 -30.11
CA GLU A 500 -7.90 -15.54 -30.27
C GLU A 500 -6.89 -15.57 -29.11
N TRP A 501 -7.36 -15.82 -27.89
CA TRP A 501 -6.46 -15.97 -26.74
C TRP A 501 -5.55 -17.20 -26.90
N ASP A 502 -6.08 -18.32 -27.41
CA ASP A 502 -5.28 -19.51 -27.73
C ASP A 502 -4.26 -19.24 -28.84
N GLU A 503 -4.65 -18.52 -29.91
CA GLU A 503 -3.73 -18.11 -30.98
C GLU A 503 -2.56 -17.26 -30.45
N VAL A 504 -2.86 -16.28 -29.59
CA VAL A 504 -1.84 -15.43 -28.97
C VAL A 504 -0.95 -16.25 -28.03
N LEU A 505 -1.51 -17.12 -27.20
CA LEU A 505 -0.74 -18.00 -26.30
C LEU A 505 0.21 -18.92 -27.10
N GLU A 506 -0.28 -19.57 -28.15
CA GLU A 506 0.52 -20.45 -29.00
C GLU A 506 1.62 -19.71 -29.76
N GLY A 507 1.35 -18.47 -30.18
CA GLY A 507 2.27 -17.63 -30.93
C GLY A 507 3.14 -16.69 -30.10
N LEU A 508 3.02 -16.67 -28.76
CA LEU A 508 3.73 -15.72 -27.91
C LEU A 508 5.25 -15.93 -27.95
N SER A 509 6.00 -14.82 -28.00
CA SER A 509 7.46 -14.84 -27.97
C SER A 509 8.01 -15.67 -26.80
N PRO A 510 9.13 -16.39 -27.00
CA PRO A 510 9.84 -17.00 -25.88
C PRO A 510 10.37 -15.92 -24.93
N LEU A 511 10.58 -16.28 -23.67
CA LEU A 511 11.23 -15.41 -22.70
C LEU A 511 12.67 -15.12 -23.17
N PRO A 512 13.14 -13.86 -23.11
CA PRO A 512 14.46 -13.50 -23.61
C PRO A 512 15.56 -14.10 -22.74
N THR A 513 16.57 -14.67 -23.41
CA THR A 513 17.71 -15.33 -22.75
C THR A 513 19.00 -15.05 -23.50
N ALA A 514 20.11 -14.99 -22.77
CA ALA A 514 21.46 -14.98 -23.32
C ALA A 514 22.38 -15.83 -22.43
N ASP A 515 23.27 -16.62 -23.05
CA ASP A 515 24.26 -17.44 -22.36
C ASP A 515 23.70 -18.34 -21.23
N GLY A 516 22.46 -18.82 -21.40
CA GLY A 516 21.80 -19.69 -20.44
C GLY A 516 21.34 -18.99 -19.16
N LEU A 517 21.05 -17.68 -19.26
CA LEU A 517 20.44 -16.82 -18.25
C LEU A 517 19.25 -16.07 -18.87
N TYR A 518 18.20 -15.83 -18.08
CA TYR A 518 17.13 -14.89 -18.45
C TYR A 518 17.64 -13.46 -18.51
N LEU A 519 17.18 -12.71 -19.50
CA LEU A 519 17.40 -11.27 -19.63
C LEU A 519 16.24 -10.49 -18.99
N PRO A 520 16.42 -9.23 -18.57
CA PRO A 520 15.28 -8.39 -18.21
C PRO A 520 14.37 -8.11 -19.40
N VAL A 521 14.95 -7.85 -20.58
CA VAL A 521 14.27 -7.49 -21.83
C VAL A 521 15.02 -8.10 -23.04
N ASP A 522 14.34 -8.27 -24.17
CA ASP A 522 14.87 -8.95 -25.37
C ASP A 522 15.83 -8.09 -26.20
N ASP A 523 15.72 -6.77 -26.12
CA ASP A 523 16.58 -5.82 -26.86
C ASP A 523 17.94 -5.55 -26.19
N MET A 524 18.28 -6.28 -25.11
CA MET A 524 19.56 -6.16 -24.39
C MET A 524 20.33 -7.49 -24.27
N PRO A 525 20.80 -8.08 -25.38
CA PRO A 525 21.49 -9.38 -25.36
C PRO A 525 22.81 -9.36 -24.56
N ASP A 526 23.45 -8.20 -24.43
CA ASP A 526 24.72 -8.03 -23.71
C ASP A 526 24.53 -7.64 -22.21
N PHE A 527 23.28 -7.63 -21.70
CA PHE A 527 22.95 -7.16 -20.35
C PHE A 527 23.86 -7.75 -19.26
N TRP A 528 24.00 -9.08 -19.21
CA TRP A 528 24.81 -9.73 -18.18
C TRP A 528 26.30 -9.44 -18.34
N ALA A 529 26.80 -9.31 -19.57
CA ALA A 529 28.18 -8.91 -19.81
C ALA A 529 28.45 -7.50 -19.26
N ASP A 530 27.49 -6.58 -19.39
CA ASP A 530 27.57 -5.23 -18.85
C ASP A 530 27.40 -5.19 -17.32
N ALA A 531 26.44 -5.94 -16.77
CA ALA A 531 26.20 -6.06 -15.33
C ALA A 531 27.41 -6.66 -14.58
N MET A 532 28.14 -7.57 -15.22
CA MET A 532 29.34 -8.21 -14.66
C MET A 532 30.62 -7.37 -14.78
N ARG A 533 30.59 -6.20 -15.42
CA ARG A 533 31.78 -5.32 -15.50
C ARG A 533 32.15 -4.85 -14.10
N PRO A 534 33.44 -4.74 -13.72
CA PRO A 534 33.83 -4.37 -12.35
C PRO A 534 33.22 -3.08 -11.79
N GLN A 535 32.83 -2.12 -12.63
CA GLN A 535 32.11 -0.91 -12.19
C GLN A 535 30.63 -1.15 -11.87
N CYS A 536 29.97 -2.11 -12.53
CA CYS A 536 28.58 -2.48 -12.27
C CYS A 536 28.47 -3.66 -11.29
N ALA A 537 29.47 -4.55 -11.29
CA ALA A 537 29.53 -5.77 -10.54
C ALA A 537 30.04 -5.52 -9.13
N GLY A 538 29.15 -5.66 -8.16
CA GLY A 538 29.49 -5.68 -6.76
C GLY A 538 28.25 -5.46 -5.95
N GLY A 539 27.82 -6.47 -5.20
CA GLY A 539 26.74 -6.35 -4.21
C GLY A 539 27.08 -5.30 -3.14
N GLN A 540 26.86 -4.03 -3.49
CA GLN A 540 27.18 -2.83 -2.70
C GLN A 540 26.33 -2.70 -1.42
N GLY A 541 25.62 -3.77 -1.04
CA GLY A 541 24.83 -3.87 0.19
C GLY A 541 25.44 -4.75 1.29
N THR A 542 26.40 -5.65 1.01
CA THR A 542 26.82 -6.62 2.06
C THR A 542 28.13 -6.29 2.76
N VAL A 543 29.04 -5.54 2.13
CA VAL A 543 30.27 -5.00 2.78
C VAL A 543 30.67 -3.67 2.12
N GLY A 544 30.20 -2.52 2.64
CA GLY A 544 30.80 -1.24 2.27
C GLY A 544 29.93 0.02 2.31
N GLY A 545 28.60 -0.09 2.29
CA GLY A 545 27.74 1.10 2.30
C GLY A 545 28.05 2.08 1.16
N VAL A 546 27.65 3.35 1.35
CA VAL A 546 27.86 4.45 0.38
C VAL A 546 29.35 4.66 0.03
N ASP A 547 30.26 4.30 0.94
CA ASP A 547 31.71 4.45 0.79
C ASP A 547 32.32 3.50 -0.27
N ALA A 548 31.55 2.54 -0.80
CA ALA A 548 32.00 1.56 -1.79
C ALA A 548 31.67 1.94 -3.25
N ALA A 549 30.72 2.85 -3.49
CA ALA A 549 30.55 3.48 -4.79
C ALA A 549 31.48 4.68 -4.85
N GLY A 550 32.29 4.77 -5.90
CA GLY A 550 32.91 6.05 -6.22
C GLY A 550 31.86 7.04 -6.67
N ASP A 551 32.17 8.34 -6.60
CA ASP A 551 31.37 9.41 -7.19
C ASP A 551 31.43 9.41 -8.74
N ASP A 552 31.58 8.25 -9.40
CA ASP A 552 31.76 8.19 -10.86
C ASP A 552 30.39 8.22 -11.57
N PRO A 553 30.08 9.27 -12.36
CA PRO A 553 28.83 9.34 -13.14
C PRO A 553 28.64 8.18 -14.13
N ALA A 554 29.70 7.41 -14.42
CA ALA A 554 29.61 6.17 -15.21
C ALA A 554 28.84 5.03 -14.51
N ASP A 555 28.61 5.10 -13.19
CA ASP A 555 27.83 4.11 -12.44
C ASP A 555 26.31 4.23 -12.73
N HIS A 556 25.84 5.35 -13.28
CA HIS A 556 24.44 5.56 -13.65
C HIS A 556 24.00 4.81 -14.92
N ASP A 557 24.96 4.29 -15.70
CA ASP A 557 24.73 3.53 -16.93
C ASP A 557 24.50 2.02 -16.65
N CYS A 558 24.65 1.57 -15.40
CA CYS A 558 24.45 0.18 -15.00
C CYS A 558 22.95 -0.11 -14.78
N LEU A 559 22.39 -1.07 -15.52
CA LEU A 559 20.96 -1.43 -15.47
C LEU A 559 20.64 -2.61 -14.53
N ASN A 560 21.65 -3.19 -13.87
CA ASN A 560 21.51 -4.20 -12.80
C ASN A 560 21.16 -3.55 -11.44
N ARG A 561 20.14 -2.70 -11.46
CA ARG A 561 19.59 -1.96 -10.33
C ARG A 561 18.07 -2.04 -10.37
N ASP A 562 17.42 -1.47 -9.36
CA ASP A 562 15.98 -1.54 -9.23
C ASP A 562 15.51 -3.01 -9.10
N HIS A 563 14.28 -3.31 -9.48
CA HIS A 563 13.66 -4.62 -9.31
C HIS A 563 14.31 -5.75 -10.14
N PRO A 564 14.77 -6.89 -9.56
CA PRO A 564 15.18 -8.06 -10.34
C PRO A 564 13.95 -8.84 -10.87
N SER A 565 13.10 -8.17 -11.66
CA SER A 565 11.74 -8.62 -11.98
C SER A 565 11.63 -9.94 -12.73
N PHE A 566 12.65 -10.33 -13.51
CA PHE A 566 12.66 -11.62 -14.21
C PHE A 566 12.49 -12.81 -13.26
N LEU A 567 12.85 -12.66 -11.97
CA LEU A 567 12.61 -13.67 -10.93
C LEU A 567 11.12 -13.88 -10.63
N MET A 568 10.29 -12.85 -10.80
CA MET A 568 8.84 -12.91 -10.55
C MET A 568 8.13 -13.94 -11.43
N ALA A 569 8.71 -14.29 -12.59
CA ALA A 569 8.20 -15.34 -13.46
C ALA A 569 8.19 -16.73 -12.80
N THR A 570 8.99 -16.94 -11.75
CA THR A 570 8.95 -18.13 -10.90
C THR A 570 8.41 -17.81 -9.51
N GLY A 571 8.75 -16.64 -8.93
CA GLY A 571 8.36 -16.27 -7.57
C GLY A 571 6.87 -15.97 -7.42
N LEU A 572 6.35 -15.00 -8.17
CA LEU A 572 4.97 -14.51 -8.04
C LEU A 572 3.96 -15.44 -8.74
N ILE A 573 4.33 -15.96 -9.91
CA ILE A 573 3.52 -16.89 -10.73
C ILE A 573 4.26 -18.22 -10.91
N PRO A 574 3.55 -19.36 -11.15
CA PRO A 574 4.15 -20.71 -11.16
C PRO A 574 5.18 -20.97 -12.27
N GLY A 575 5.46 -20.01 -13.16
CA GLY A 575 6.33 -20.17 -14.32
C GLY A 575 5.75 -21.06 -15.43
N GLY A 576 5.24 -22.23 -15.06
CA GLY A 576 4.69 -23.22 -15.98
C GLY A 576 5.73 -23.74 -16.97
N GLU A 577 5.28 -24.25 -18.13
CA GLU A 577 6.17 -24.78 -19.17
C GLU A 577 7.06 -23.70 -19.84
N ARG A 578 6.84 -22.41 -19.55
CA ARG A 578 7.58 -21.29 -20.15
C ARG A 578 8.87 -20.95 -19.41
N VAL A 579 9.01 -21.38 -18.16
CA VAL A 579 10.20 -21.09 -17.34
C VAL A 579 11.00 -22.38 -17.11
N ASP A 580 12.30 -22.31 -17.36
CA ASP A 580 13.29 -23.35 -17.04
C ASP A 580 13.84 -23.03 -15.65
N ASP A 581 13.44 -23.83 -14.66
CA ASP A 581 13.85 -23.64 -13.25
C ASP A 581 15.37 -23.72 -13.05
N ASP A 582 16.07 -24.58 -13.81
CA ASP A 582 17.53 -24.66 -13.73
C ASP A 582 18.18 -23.40 -14.29
N MET A 583 17.60 -22.81 -15.34
CA MET A 583 18.00 -21.52 -15.87
C MET A 583 17.69 -20.38 -14.90
N MET A 584 16.49 -20.35 -14.33
CA MET A 584 16.10 -19.35 -13.35
C MET A 584 17.00 -19.40 -12.12
N ARG A 585 17.35 -20.59 -11.63
CA ARG A 585 18.32 -20.76 -10.54
C ARG A 585 19.69 -20.19 -10.90
N ARG A 586 20.21 -20.44 -12.10
CA ARG A 586 21.47 -19.82 -12.55
C ARG A 586 21.36 -18.30 -12.62
N THR A 587 20.26 -17.78 -13.17
CA THR A 587 19.98 -16.35 -13.24
C THR A 587 19.93 -15.71 -11.85
N MET A 588 19.22 -16.32 -10.90
CA MET A 588 19.14 -15.84 -9.52
C MET A 588 20.52 -15.80 -8.85
N MET A 589 21.37 -16.82 -9.04
CA MET A 589 22.72 -16.83 -8.46
C MET A 589 23.63 -15.77 -9.08
N VAL A 590 23.51 -15.52 -10.39
CA VAL A 590 24.23 -14.44 -11.07
C VAL A 590 23.74 -13.06 -10.60
N MET A 591 22.43 -12.89 -10.43
CA MET A 591 21.82 -11.69 -9.85
C MET A 591 22.36 -11.46 -8.43
N ASP A 592 22.34 -12.48 -7.57
CA ASP A 592 22.83 -12.40 -6.17
C ASP A 592 24.28 -11.89 -6.07
N GLU A 593 25.14 -12.25 -7.02
CA GLU A 593 26.55 -11.84 -7.06
C GLU A 593 26.75 -10.41 -7.58
N HIS A 594 25.91 -9.96 -8.51
CA HIS A 594 26.19 -8.76 -9.32
C HIS A 594 25.15 -7.64 -9.22
N TRP A 595 23.97 -7.87 -8.65
CA TRP A 595 22.91 -6.84 -8.56
C TRP A 595 23.23 -5.75 -7.53
N ASP A 596 22.84 -4.51 -7.82
CA ASP A 596 22.93 -3.41 -6.87
C ASP A 596 21.71 -3.35 -5.95
N PHE A 597 21.78 -4.09 -4.84
CA PHE A 597 20.72 -4.13 -3.83
C PHE A 597 20.46 -2.78 -3.13
N ARG A 598 21.33 -1.78 -3.27
CA ARG A 598 21.08 -0.46 -2.66
C ARG A 598 19.92 0.28 -3.29
N GLN A 599 19.60 -0.06 -4.54
CA GLN A 599 18.54 0.56 -5.32
C GLN A 599 17.32 -0.37 -5.42
N THR A 600 17.19 -1.36 -4.53
CA THR A 600 15.99 -2.21 -4.43
C THR A 600 15.01 -1.68 -3.39
N TRP A 601 13.75 -2.07 -3.52
CA TRP A 601 12.63 -1.66 -2.70
C TRP A 601 12.23 -2.78 -1.73
N GLY A 602 11.48 -2.43 -0.68
CA GLY A 602 11.22 -3.37 0.41
C GLY A 602 10.43 -4.62 0.01
N TRP A 603 9.65 -4.57 -1.09
CA TRP A 603 8.95 -5.75 -1.62
C TRP A 603 9.82 -6.66 -2.48
N ASP A 604 10.99 -6.21 -2.94
CA ASP A 604 11.91 -7.03 -3.74
C ASP A 604 12.44 -8.21 -2.92
N PHE A 605 12.73 -8.01 -1.63
CA PHE A 605 13.31 -9.07 -0.78
C PHE A 605 12.35 -10.25 -0.58
N PRO A 606 11.06 -10.03 -0.22
CA PRO A 606 10.08 -11.12 -0.24
C PRO A 606 9.87 -11.74 -1.61
N MET A 607 9.86 -10.94 -2.69
CA MET A 607 9.72 -11.46 -4.07
C MET A 607 10.87 -12.41 -4.45
N MET A 608 12.11 -12.03 -4.13
CA MET A 608 13.28 -12.89 -4.33
C MET A 608 13.22 -14.14 -3.46
N ALA A 609 12.73 -14.02 -2.21
CA ALA A 609 12.54 -15.16 -1.32
C ALA A 609 11.52 -16.17 -1.87
N MET A 610 10.41 -15.70 -2.46
CA MET A 610 9.42 -16.56 -3.13
C MET A 610 10.05 -17.38 -4.26
N THR A 611 10.91 -16.73 -5.06
CA THR A 611 11.64 -17.39 -6.16
C THR A 611 12.62 -18.43 -5.61
N ALA A 612 13.44 -18.06 -4.63
CA ALA A 612 14.39 -18.97 -4.00
C ALA A 612 13.69 -20.21 -3.39
N ALA A 613 12.57 -20.01 -2.69
CA ALA A 613 11.78 -21.09 -2.12
C ALA A 613 11.28 -22.08 -3.19
N ARG A 614 10.72 -21.58 -4.30
CA ARG A 614 10.25 -22.42 -5.41
C ARG A 614 11.36 -23.21 -6.10
N LEU A 615 12.56 -22.64 -6.16
CA LEU A 615 13.74 -23.30 -6.70
C LEU A 615 14.40 -24.29 -5.74
N GLY A 616 13.87 -24.47 -4.53
CA GLY A 616 14.40 -25.34 -3.48
C GLY A 616 15.60 -24.75 -2.72
N GLU A 617 15.87 -23.46 -2.89
CA GLU A 617 16.97 -22.73 -2.23
C GLU A 617 16.47 -22.11 -0.91
N THR A 618 15.99 -22.95 0.01
CA THR A 618 15.27 -22.53 1.23
C THR A 618 16.10 -21.65 2.17
N GLU A 619 17.40 -21.91 2.30
CA GLU A 619 18.32 -21.04 3.07
C GLU A 619 18.45 -19.66 2.44
N LYS A 620 18.54 -19.60 1.11
CA LYS A 620 18.64 -18.34 0.37
C LYS A 620 17.34 -17.53 0.48
N ALA A 621 16.18 -18.20 0.51
CA ALA A 621 14.91 -17.52 0.77
C ALA A 621 14.92 -16.78 2.11
N LEU A 622 15.39 -17.45 3.17
CA LEU A 622 15.55 -16.83 4.50
C LEU A 622 16.60 -15.71 4.51
N ASP A 623 17.70 -15.88 3.77
CA ASP A 623 18.73 -14.83 3.64
C ASP A 623 18.18 -13.57 2.97
N TYR A 624 17.32 -13.70 1.96
CA TYR A 624 16.65 -12.54 1.35
C TYR A 624 15.71 -11.85 2.34
N LEU A 625 14.86 -12.60 3.03
CA LEU A 625 13.96 -12.02 4.04
C LEU A 625 14.74 -11.28 5.14
N MET A 626 15.93 -11.76 5.49
CA MET A 626 16.77 -11.20 6.57
C MET A 626 17.89 -10.29 6.08
N MET A 627 17.93 -9.98 4.78
CA MET A 627 19.03 -9.22 4.18
C MET A 627 19.15 -7.84 4.84
N ASP A 628 20.35 -7.47 5.27
CA ASP A 628 20.64 -6.15 5.84
C ASP A 628 20.76 -5.11 4.71
N ALA A 629 19.61 -4.57 4.31
CA ALA A 629 19.49 -3.55 3.27
C ALA A 629 18.63 -2.38 3.77
N ALA A 630 18.86 -1.17 3.27
CA ALA A 630 18.20 0.04 3.76
C ALA A 630 16.66 -0.04 3.69
N ASN A 631 16.14 -0.64 2.62
CA ASN A 631 14.70 -0.81 2.39
C ASN A 631 14.13 -2.14 2.95
N ASN A 632 14.94 -2.98 3.60
CA ASN A 632 14.49 -4.22 4.27
C ASN A 632 14.49 -4.11 5.80
N GLN A 633 14.47 -2.88 6.34
CA GLN A 633 14.55 -2.63 7.78
C GLN A 633 13.14 -2.59 8.39
N TYR A 634 12.79 -3.58 9.20
CA TYR A 634 11.52 -3.61 9.94
C TYR A 634 11.71 -2.96 11.31
N GLY A 635 11.20 -1.73 11.49
CA GLY A 635 11.33 -0.98 12.73
C GLY A 635 10.64 -1.64 13.93
N LEU A 636 10.72 -1.01 15.11
CA LEU A 636 10.06 -1.51 16.33
C LEU A 636 8.55 -1.67 16.17
N THR A 637 7.92 -0.81 15.36
CA THR A 637 6.49 -0.88 15.02
C THR A 637 6.18 -1.85 13.89
N GLY A 638 7.20 -2.40 13.22
CA GLY A 638 7.10 -3.25 12.03
C GLY A 638 6.97 -2.50 10.71
N MET A 639 6.88 -1.15 10.75
CA MET A 639 6.90 -0.32 9.54
C MET A 639 8.27 -0.39 8.87
N THR A 640 8.27 -0.41 7.55
CA THR A 640 9.49 -0.40 6.72
C THR A 640 9.67 0.95 6.06
N PRO A 641 10.85 1.58 6.16
CA PRO A 641 11.09 2.88 5.53
C PRO A 641 11.25 2.75 4.01
N ARG A 642 11.18 3.90 3.34
CA ARG A 642 11.51 4.05 1.93
C ARG A 642 12.71 4.98 1.79
N TYR A 643 13.84 4.45 1.35
CA TYR A 643 15.06 5.15 1.06
C TYR A 643 15.32 5.17 -0.44
N HIS A 644 15.82 6.30 -0.92
CA HIS A 644 16.40 6.44 -2.25
C HIS A 644 17.89 6.66 -2.15
N LEU A 645 18.63 6.18 -3.14
CA LEU A 645 20.05 6.47 -3.28
C LEU A 645 20.20 7.77 -4.11
N GLY A 646 20.71 8.83 -3.48
CA GLY A 646 21.09 10.08 -4.16
C GLY A 646 22.61 10.26 -4.20
N ASP A 647 23.06 11.39 -4.75
CA ASP A 647 24.48 11.73 -4.92
C ASP A 647 25.28 11.68 -3.61
N ASP A 648 24.66 12.02 -2.48
CA ASP A 648 25.28 12.02 -1.14
C ASP A 648 24.92 10.77 -0.31
N GLY A 649 24.38 9.72 -0.94
CA GLY A 649 23.95 8.47 -0.32
C GLY A 649 22.46 8.35 -0.05
N TYR A 650 22.08 7.51 0.93
CA TYR A 650 20.67 7.23 1.22
C TYR A 650 19.94 8.45 1.78
N VAL A 651 18.83 8.81 1.13
CA VAL A 651 17.87 9.80 1.60
C VAL A 651 16.57 9.08 1.94
N LYS A 652 16.07 9.27 3.16
CA LYS A 652 14.77 8.73 3.55
C LYS A 652 13.68 9.58 2.89
N ASN A 653 12.87 8.96 2.05
CA ASN A 653 11.73 9.59 1.39
C ASN A 653 10.41 9.34 2.12
N ALA A 654 10.29 8.22 2.85
CA ALA A 654 9.14 7.92 3.67
C ALA A 654 9.51 7.07 4.88
N ASP A 655 8.76 7.21 5.97
CA ASP A 655 8.91 6.39 7.18
C ASP A 655 8.18 5.04 7.06
N THR A 656 7.28 4.88 6.09
CA THR A 656 6.56 3.63 5.84
C THR A 656 6.46 3.33 4.33
N TYR A 657 6.32 2.05 4.00
CA TYR A 657 6.11 1.52 2.66
C TYR A 657 5.46 0.13 2.78
N PHE A 658 4.13 0.09 2.79
CA PHE A 658 3.39 -1.14 3.09
C PHE A 658 3.42 -2.25 2.04
N PRO A 659 3.82 -2.04 0.77
CA PRO A 659 4.11 -3.17 -0.12
C PRO A 659 5.13 -4.14 0.47
N SER A 660 6.11 -3.68 1.26
CA SER A 660 7.07 -4.56 1.95
C SER A 660 6.38 -5.51 2.94
N ASN A 661 5.46 -4.98 3.78
CA ASN A 661 4.74 -5.77 4.77
C ASN A 661 3.82 -6.81 4.11
N GLY A 662 3.07 -6.40 3.08
CA GLY A 662 2.14 -7.32 2.41
C GLY A 662 2.86 -8.38 1.57
N SER A 663 3.94 -8.02 0.88
CA SER A 663 4.78 -9.00 0.15
C SER A 663 5.51 -9.97 1.08
N LEU A 664 5.97 -9.53 2.26
CA LEU A 664 6.50 -10.43 3.30
C LEU A 664 5.46 -11.48 3.71
N LEU A 665 4.22 -11.07 3.95
CA LEU A 665 3.15 -11.99 4.32
C LEU A 665 2.81 -12.96 3.18
N ALA A 666 2.86 -12.51 1.92
CA ALA A 666 2.70 -13.38 0.76
C ALA A 666 3.86 -14.40 0.63
N ALA A 667 5.11 -13.96 0.84
CA ALA A 667 6.27 -14.84 0.81
C ALA A 667 6.24 -15.87 1.93
N VAL A 668 5.88 -15.48 3.15
CA VAL A 668 5.73 -16.42 4.27
C VAL A 668 4.61 -17.42 3.99
N ALA A 669 3.47 -16.99 3.44
CA ALA A 669 2.40 -17.90 3.03
C ALA A 669 2.90 -18.95 2.02
N LEU A 670 3.66 -18.52 1.00
CA LEU A 670 4.29 -19.43 0.04
C LEU A 670 5.25 -20.40 0.72
N MET A 671 6.10 -19.91 1.63
CA MET A 671 7.12 -20.75 2.26
C MET A 671 6.53 -21.76 3.24
N VAL A 672 5.43 -21.43 3.94
CA VAL A 672 4.79 -22.31 4.93
C VAL A 672 3.77 -23.25 4.31
N ALA A 673 2.85 -22.75 3.46
CA ALA A 673 1.75 -23.53 2.91
C ALA A 673 2.07 -24.11 1.53
N GLY A 674 3.11 -23.59 0.87
CA GLY A 674 3.55 -24.05 -0.44
C GLY A 674 2.77 -23.45 -1.60
N TRP A 675 2.78 -24.19 -2.69
CA TRP A 675 2.15 -23.84 -3.97
C TRP A 675 1.62 -25.10 -4.64
N ASP A 676 0.89 -24.98 -5.75
CA ASP A 676 0.36 -26.14 -6.47
C ASP A 676 1.51 -27.07 -6.90
N GLY A 677 1.43 -28.33 -6.48
CA GLY A 677 2.45 -29.36 -6.74
C GLY A 677 3.59 -29.45 -5.71
N ALA A 678 3.63 -28.58 -4.68
CA ALA A 678 4.58 -28.73 -3.58
C ALA A 678 4.28 -30.00 -2.76
N GLU A 679 5.30 -30.83 -2.53
CA GLU A 679 5.14 -32.11 -1.81
C GLU A 679 5.51 -32.03 -0.32
N ALA A 680 6.37 -31.08 0.07
CA ALA A 680 6.82 -30.91 1.46
C ALA A 680 5.81 -30.09 2.27
N GLU A 681 5.73 -30.33 3.59
CA GLU A 681 4.74 -29.70 4.49
C GLU A 681 4.98 -28.19 4.66
N THR A 682 6.24 -27.76 4.76
CA THR A 682 6.68 -26.36 4.80
C THR A 682 7.82 -26.15 3.79
N PRO A 683 7.50 -26.13 2.49
CA PRO A 683 8.48 -26.34 1.42
C PRO A 683 9.50 -25.21 1.26
N GLY A 684 9.22 -24.02 1.80
CA GLY A 684 10.15 -22.89 1.77
C GLY A 684 11.17 -22.85 2.90
N PHE A 685 11.13 -23.80 3.85
CA PHE A 685 12.03 -23.82 4.99
C PHE A 685 13.00 -25.01 4.95
N PRO A 686 14.22 -24.87 5.51
CA PRO A 686 15.18 -25.97 5.63
C PRO A 686 14.63 -27.16 6.44
N ASP A 687 14.74 -28.37 5.90
CA ASP A 687 14.39 -29.64 6.59
C ASP A 687 15.59 -30.23 7.36
N ASP A 688 16.31 -29.38 8.10
CA ASP A 688 17.46 -29.77 8.92
C ASP A 688 17.11 -29.91 10.42
N GLY A 689 15.85 -29.66 10.77
CA GLY A 689 15.31 -29.70 12.13
C GLY A 689 15.55 -28.42 12.95
N SER A 690 16.11 -27.37 12.36
CA SER A 690 16.29 -26.07 13.02
C SER A 690 15.00 -25.24 13.09
N TRP A 691 14.03 -25.55 12.22
CA TRP A 691 12.72 -24.89 12.15
C TRP A 691 11.62 -25.81 12.68
N VAL A 692 10.82 -25.29 13.61
CA VAL A 692 9.60 -25.92 14.12
C VAL A 692 8.46 -24.97 13.81
N ILE A 693 7.71 -25.29 12.75
CA ILE A 693 6.67 -24.44 12.20
C ILE A 693 5.32 -25.10 12.39
N ARG A 694 4.34 -24.31 12.83
CA ARG A 694 2.93 -24.69 12.81
C ARG A 694 2.18 -23.57 12.13
N TYR A 695 1.22 -23.91 11.29
CA TYR A 695 0.35 -22.92 10.69
C TYR A 695 -1.07 -23.47 10.56
N GLU A 696 -2.03 -22.57 10.47
CA GLU A 696 -3.44 -22.86 10.22
C GLU A 696 -4.00 -21.83 9.24
N ASP A 697 -5.04 -22.20 8.49
CA ASP A 697 -5.80 -21.32 7.59
C ASP A 697 -4.96 -20.43 6.65
N ILE A 698 -3.87 -20.97 6.12
CA ILE A 698 -3.09 -20.37 5.02
C ILE A 698 -3.27 -21.23 3.76
N THR A 699 -3.65 -20.58 2.65
CA THR A 699 -3.90 -21.21 1.35
C THR A 699 -2.62 -21.17 0.50
N PRO A 700 -2.24 -22.28 -0.17
CA PRO A 700 -1.08 -22.31 -1.07
C PRO A 700 -1.28 -21.43 -2.30
N LEU A 701 -0.19 -20.84 -2.79
CA LEU A 701 -0.20 -20.08 -4.04
C LEU A 701 -0.42 -21.01 -5.27
N PRO A 702 -0.89 -20.47 -6.41
CA PRO A 702 -0.94 -21.19 -7.68
C PRO A 702 0.42 -21.64 -8.18
#